data_AF-A0A7Y3DNU4-F1
#
_entry.id   AF-A0A7Y3DNU4-F1
#
_cell.length_a   1.000
_cell.length_b   1.000
_cell.length_c   1.000
_cell.angle_alpha   90.00
_cell.angle_beta   90.00
_cell.angle_gamma   90.00
#
_symmetry.space_group_name_H-M   'P 1'
#
loop_
_entity.id
_entity.type
_entity.pdbx_description
1 polymer ?
#
loop_
_entity_poly.entity_id
_entity_poly.type
_entity_poly.pdbx_seq_one_letter_code
_entity_poly.pdbx_strand_id
1 'polypeptide(L)'
;DFIDLLSGAAVTVSKSDQLHGCLLDPGQVLCLSPDKNDLEPEQMLSDQLFRLPRQIENQRLRAKVLEVYAFYRGTQDLADLDIDLCAQKLKEDPVVFCKSLNPFSDETMVITWKWPRDLRREVMIPPDYFIIVRADCGFRARILDDRQALGSEESLEGVDGLHFGLFAPLQTPGAARSYTLKISVYSPDGTQQGQSPLMLLPKARHLGVKRIFRRPELLNDDFYFLNTNGRGAMLRIPVSWGKLTSRYDSLLAANINAEFPEDRRIMFTRIRAWLVFQGYSHALNTDCLKAFAVDDISEGYWHYSLPTGQGEQVLLTMGLKMIAGLNAVQITFYRQPAEDDLGQLEDLKPVQVILRPDIENRNFHETTKAYMGPEEQWPQKVSYSSREFRFTPDSEHHLHMQISDGSFVWEPEWHYMVHRAIDAERGLDPDSDLFSPGYFTVFLKGNRQVTLAAEINAARESDPLSPIPLTNNPAGLFGSSERAVSKPLDILTRALDDFVVRRGELKSVIAGYPWFLDWGRDALIFVRGLIAAQKTGEARDILKQFGQFEQQGTLPNMIRGNDAGNRDTSDAPLWFMLACNDLIRAENANDILDMDCAGRPIRQIILSIGQSIMTGTPNGIRMDPATGLVFSPAHFTWMDTDHPAGSPRQGYPIEIQALWHAALSLLAQVDRPENQHRWQQLYKKVQTFVQKLFWNKTTEFLSDCLHASFGQPAAEATPDDALRPNQILAITLGAVDDKQICRRILAACEQLLVPGAIRSLADRPVDHPIEIVHEGNIINDVHNPYQGHYIGDEDTRRKPAYHNGTAWSWPFPSFCEAWVLTYGRGSKETALAWLSTGIRLLERGCLGHIPEIMDGDVPHTPRGCDAQAWGASELLRVWHKLS
;
A
#
# COMPACT_ATOMS: atom_id res chain seq x y z
N ASP A 1 -62.73 19.66 32.03
CA ASP A 1 -61.40 20.28 31.87
C ASP A 1 -60.39 19.20 31.61
N PHE A 2 -59.56 19.41 30.60
CA PHE A 2 -58.40 18.58 30.30
C PHE A 2 -57.16 19.27 30.89
N ILE A 3 -56.08 18.53 31.03
CA ILE A 3 -54.77 19.09 31.31
C ILE A 3 -53.88 18.86 30.10
N ASP A 4 -53.13 19.89 29.69
CA ASP A 4 -52.11 19.74 28.68
C ASP A 4 -50.85 19.17 29.34
N LEU A 5 -50.49 17.93 29.00
CA LEU A 5 -49.32 17.24 29.52
C LEU A 5 -48.01 17.94 29.13
N LEU A 6 -47.99 18.70 28.02
CA LEU A 6 -46.78 19.41 27.60
C LEU A 6 -46.46 20.64 28.47
N SER A 7 -47.48 21.33 28.97
CA SER A 7 -47.32 22.59 29.71
C SER A 7 -47.79 22.53 31.16
N GLY A 8 -48.50 21.47 31.55
CA GLY A 8 -49.20 21.35 32.83
C GLY A 8 -50.42 22.28 32.96
N ALA A 9 -50.76 23.03 31.92
CA ALA A 9 -51.86 23.99 31.96
C ALA A 9 -53.22 23.31 31.87
N ALA A 10 -54.19 23.79 32.64
CA ALA A 10 -55.58 23.35 32.48
C ALA A 10 -56.14 23.92 31.16
N VAL A 11 -56.69 23.06 30.31
CA VAL A 11 -57.29 23.41 29.04
C VAL A 11 -58.79 23.14 29.09
N THR A 12 -59.57 24.19 28.94
CA THR A 12 -61.02 24.09 28.82
C THR A 12 -61.40 23.78 27.38
N VAL A 13 -62.03 22.63 27.17
CA VAL A 13 -62.62 22.27 25.87
C VAL A 13 -64.09 22.65 25.86
N SER A 14 -64.55 23.24 24.76
CA SER A 14 -65.98 23.43 24.48
C SER A 14 -66.62 22.11 24.09
N LYS A 15 -67.84 21.85 24.54
CA LYS A 15 -68.59 20.62 24.21
C LYS A 15 -69.81 20.98 23.37
N SER A 16 -69.90 20.42 22.18
CA SER A 16 -71.10 20.48 21.32
C SER A 16 -71.42 19.06 20.86
N ASP A 17 -72.62 18.58 21.19
CA ASP A 17 -73.05 17.20 20.96
C ASP A 17 -72.09 16.16 21.60
N GLN A 18 -71.59 15.20 20.81
CA GLN A 18 -70.60 14.20 21.22
C GLN A 18 -69.15 14.62 20.95
N LEU A 19 -68.91 15.87 20.57
CA LEU A 19 -67.57 16.38 20.22
C LEU A 19 -67.07 17.37 21.28
N HIS A 20 -65.79 17.27 21.59
CA HIS A 20 -65.05 18.26 22.36
C HIS A 20 -64.13 19.03 21.41
N GLY A 21 -64.06 20.35 21.53
CA GLY A 21 -63.21 21.21 20.71
C GLY A 21 -62.56 22.32 21.53
N CYS A 22 -61.31 22.64 21.26
CA CYS A 22 -60.62 23.82 21.79
C CYS A 22 -60.08 24.65 20.62
N LEU A 23 -60.01 25.97 20.79
CA LEU A 23 -59.32 26.84 19.85
C LEU A 23 -57.83 26.77 20.13
N LEU A 24 -57.03 26.60 19.08
CA LEU A 24 -55.58 26.61 19.13
C LEU A 24 -55.07 27.89 18.48
N ASP A 25 -54.06 28.51 19.08
CA ASP A 25 -53.29 29.57 18.43
C ASP A 25 -52.46 29.01 17.26
N PRO A 26 -52.07 29.83 16.26
CA PRO A 26 -51.23 29.38 15.15
C PRO A 26 -49.94 28.71 15.62
N GLY A 27 -49.77 27.43 15.30
CA GLY A 27 -48.59 26.63 15.69
C GLY A 27 -48.64 26.03 17.09
N GLN A 28 -49.72 26.24 17.85
CA GLN A 28 -49.88 25.65 19.18
C GLN A 28 -50.19 24.15 19.09
N VAL A 29 -49.48 23.36 19.89
CA VAL A 29 -49.71 21.92 20.07
C VAL A 29 -50.07 21.67 21.53
N LEU A 30 -51.16 20.94 21.77
CA LEU A 30 -51.60 20.52 23.10
C LEU A 30 -51.66 18.99 23.15
N CYS A 31 -51.22 18.39 24.27
CA CYS A 31 -51.37 16.96 24.55
C CYS A 31 -52.37 16.80 25.71
N LEU A 32 -53.66 16.63 25.40
CA LEU A 32 -54.72 16.73 26.39
C LEU A 32 -55.02 15.39 27.08
N SER A 33 -54.93 15.34 28.41
CA SER A 33 -55.46 14.23 29.23
C SER A 33 -56.67 14.67 30.07
N PRO A 34 -57.72 13.82 30.19
CA PRO A 34 -58.81 14.04 31.13
C PRO A 34 -58.44 13.67 32.58
N ASP A 35 -57.33 12.95 32.81
CA ASP A 35 -56.84 12.58 34.13
C ASP A 35 -55.64 13.46 34.53
N LYS A 36 -55.76 14.16 35.66
CA LYS A 36 -54.69 15.01 36.17
C LYS A 36 -53.50 14.20 36.71
N ASN A 37 -53.70 12.92 37.03
CA ASN A 37 -52.64 12.05 37.55
C ASN A 37 -51.65 11.62 36.46
N ASP A 38 -51.99 11.79 35.18
CA ASP A 38 -51.09 11.50 34.05
C ASP A 38 -49.86 12.43 33.99
N LEU A 39 -49.86 13.52 34.78
CA LEU A 39 -48.69 14.39 34.99
C LEU A 39 -47.68 13.84 36.02
N GLU A 40 -48.10 12.94 36.91
CA GLU A 40 -47.21 12.43 37.97
C GLU A 40 -45.99 11.65 37.44
N PRO A 41 -46.10 10.84 36.36
CA PRO A 41 -44.93 10.21 35.73
C PRO A 41 -43.95 11.22 35.11
N GLU A 42 -44.44 12.35 34.57
CA GLU A 42 -43.59 13.37 33.92
C GLU A 42 -42.75 14.16 34.93
N GLN A 43 -43.29 14.42 36.13
CA GLN A 43 -42.53 15.08 37.20
C GLN A 43 -41.43 14.19 37.79
N MET A 44 -41.53 12.86 37.69
CA MET A 44 -40.44 11.94 38.08
C MET A 44 -39.38 11.74 36.99
N LEU A 45 -39.67 12.12 35.74
CA LEU A 45 -38.77 12.00 34.59
C LEU A 45 -38.02 13.31 34.26
N SER A 46 -38.33 14.42 34.94
CA SER A 46 -37.76 15.75 34.64
C SER A 46 -36.25 15.85 34.79
N ASP A 47 -35.65 14.97 35.59
CA ASP A 47 -34.19 14.94 35.82
C ASP A 47 -33.44 14.16 34.72
N GLN A 48 -34.14 13.51 33.79
CA GLN A 48 -33.58 12.71 32.70
C GLN A 48 -34.23 13.07 31.35
N LEU A 49 -34.07 14.34 30.95
CA LEU A 49 -34.38 14.79 29.59
C LEU A 49 -33.77 13.81 28.57
N PHE A 50 -34.60 13.27 27.67
CA PHE A 50 -34.24 12.40 26.54
C PHE A 50 -34.12 10.87 26.75
N ARG A 51 -34.54 10.28 27.89
CA ARG A 51 -34.59 8.81 27.98
C ARG A 51 -35.68 8.19 27.10
N LEU A 52 -35.30 7.25 26.21
CA LEU A 52 -36.26 6.49 25.41
C LEU A 52 -37.14 5.61 26.32
N PRO A 53 -38.48 5.63 26.17
CA PRO A 53 -39.34 4.71 26.91
C PRO A 53 -38.93 3.25 26.65
N ARG A 54 -38.83 2.45 27.73
CA ARG A 54 -38.39 1.03 27.67
C ARG A 54 -39.16 0.19 26.64
N GLN A 55 -40.46 0.47 26.46
CA GLN A 55 -41.27 -0.23 25.46
C GLN A 55 -40.81 0.08 24.03
N ILE A 56 -40.46 1.33 23.73
CA ILE A 56 -39.95 1.75 22.41
C ILE A 56 -38.56 1.15 22.19
N GLU A 57 -37.69 1.19 23.21
CA GLU A 57 -36.37 0.56 23.14
C GLU A 57 -36.48 -0.94 22.81
N ASN A 58 -37.32 -1.68 23.53
CA ASN A 58 -37.57 -3.10 23.28
C ASN A 58 -38.12 -3.34 21.87
N GLN A 59 -39.08 -2.53 21.39
CA GLN A 59 -39.61 -2.66 20.03
C GLN A 59 -38.53 -2.45 18.97
N ARG A 60 -37.64 -1.48 19.16
CA ARG A 60 -36.51 -1.23 18.24
C ARG A 60 -35.52 -2.39 18.23
N LEU A 61 -35.17 -2.94 19.40
CA LEU A 61 -34.31 -4.13 19.51
C LEU A 61 -34.94 -5.34 18.82
N ARG A 62 -36.24 -5.60 19.05
CA ARG A 62 -36.97 -6.69 18.37
C ARG A 62 -36.98 -6.50 16.85
N ALA A 63 -37.21 -5.28 16.36
CA ALA A 63 -37.15 -5.00 14.93
C ALA A 63 -35.77 -5.33 14.34
N LYS A 64 -34.70 -4.99 15.05
CA LYS A 64 -33.32 -5.29 14.62
C LYS A 64 -33.01 -6.79 14.64
N VAL A 65 -33.49 -7.52 15.65
CA VAL A 65 -33.43 -8.99 15.66
C VAL A 65 -34.06 -9.58 14.41
N LEU A 66 -35.26 -9.10 14.03
CA LEU A 66 -35.99 -9.57 12.86
C LEU A 66 -35.25 -9.24 11.55
N GLU A 67 -34.62 -8.08 11.46
CA GLU A 67 -33.81 -7.69 10.30
C GLU A 67 -32.58 -8.60 10.12
N VAL A 68 -31.82 -8.85 11.20
CA VAL A 68 -30.67 -9.77 11.17
C VAL A 68 -31.13 -11.19 10.81
N TYR A 69 -32.24 -11.65 11.40
CA TYR A 69 -32.80 -12.96 11.10
C TYR A 69 -33.25 -13.08 9.64
N ALA A 70 -33.96 -12.07 9.13
CA ALA A 70 -34.46 -12.03 7.76
C ALA A 70 -33.31 -12.05 6.74
N PHE A 71 -32.17 -11.41 7.04
CA PHE A 71 -30.99 -11.50 6.19
C PHE A 71 -30.45 -12.94 6.10
N TYR A 72 -30.29 -13.63 7.23
CA TYR A 72 -29.70 -14.98 7.26
C TYR A 72 -30.65 -16.12 6.84
N ARG A 73 -31.95 -15.95 7.08
CA ARG A 73 -32.96 -17.01 6.96
C ARG A 73 -34.07 -16.69 5.97
N GLY A 74 -34.09 -15.49 5.41
CA GLY A 74 -35.20 -15.00 4.61
C GLY A 74 -36.45 -14.78 5.46
N THR A 75 -37.60 -14.66 4.79
CA THR A 75 -38.91 -14.53 5.45
C THR A 75 -39.49 -15.93 5.70
N GLN A 76 -39.55 -16.34 6.97
CA GLN A 76 -40.11 -17.63 7.40
C GLN A 76 -40.94 -17.49 8.68
N ASP A 77 -41.58 -18.58 9.10
CA ASP A 77 -42.33 -18.63 10.37
C ASP A 77 -41.39 -18.41 11.57
N LEU A 78 -41.83 -17.59 12.52
CA LEU A 78 -41.09 -17.17 13.71
C LEU A 78 -41.61 -17.81 14.99
N ALA A 79 -42.58 -18.74 14.91
CA ALA A 79 -43.22 -19.35 16.08
C ALA A 79 -42.23 -19.98 17.06
N ASP A 80 -41.10 -20.52 16.57
CA ASP A 80 -40.07 -21.15 17.39
C ASP A 80 -38.96 -20.19 17.85
N LEU A 81 -39.01 -18.90 17.47
CA LEU A 81 -38.01 -17.89 17.82
C LEU A 81 -38.47 -17.05 19.02
N ASP A 82 -37.76 -17.15 20.14
CA ASP A 82 -37.93 -16.23 21.26
C ASP A 82 -37.27 -14.87 20.93
N ILE A 83 -38.06 -13.96 20.36
CA ILE A 83 -37.59 -12.65 19.90
C ILE A 83 -37.11 -11.79 21.09
N ASP A 84 -37.74 -11.92 22.26
CA ASP A 84 -37.37 -11.11 23.44
C ASP A 84 -36.02 -11.55 24.00
N LEU A 85 -35.75 -12.87 24.06
CA LEU A 85 -34.42 -13.39 24.40
C LEU A 85 -33.36 -12.97 23.37
N CYS A 86 -33.68 -13.01 22.07
CA CYS A 86 -32.78 -12.52 21.03
C CYS A 86 -32.50 -11.02 21.17
N ALA A 87 -33.50 -10.21 21.54
CA ALA A 87 -33.34 -8.77 21.76
C ALA A 87 -32.40 -8.48 22.93
N GLN A 88 -32.47 -9.29 24.01
CA GLN A 88 -31.52 -9.21 25.12
C GLN A 88 -30.10 -9.52 24.66
N LYS A 89 -29.90 -10.63 23.93
CA LYS A 89 -28.58 -11.00 23.39
C LYS A 89 -27.99 -9.96 22.44
N LEU A 90 -28.83 -9.35 21.59
CA LEU A 90 -28.43 -8.25 20.71
C LEU A 90 -27.99 -7.03 21.52
N LYS A 91 -28.68 -6.70 22.62
CA LYS A 91 -28.33 -5.60 23.52
C LYS A 91 -27.05 -5.87 24.31
N GLU A 92 -26.81 -7.12 24.67
CA GLU A 92 -25.61 -7.57 25.39
C GLU A 92 -24.35 -7.45 24.53
N ASP A 93 -24.36 -8.08 23.36
CA ASP A 93 -23.28 -7.94 22.39
C ASP A 93 -23.81 -8.15 20.96
N PRO A 94 -24.00 -7.05 20.20
CA PRO A 94 -24.56 -7.15 18.86
C PRO A 94 -23.65 -7.89 17.86
N VAL A 95 -22.33 -7.90 18.08
CA VAL A 95 -21.39 -8.63 17.21
C VAL A 95 -21.51 -10.13 17.46
N VAL A 96 -21.52 -10.55 18.73
CA VAL A 96 -21.71 -11.96 19.12
C VAL A 96 -23.09 -12.45 18.70
N PHE A 97 -24.13 -11.61 18.84
CA PHE A 97 -25.48 -11.95 18.39
C PHE A 97 -25.53 -12.21 16.88
N CYS A 98 -25.01 -11.29 16.04
CA CYS A 98 -24.98 -11.47 14.60
C CYS A 98 -24.21 -12.74 14.21
N LYS A 99 -23.06 -12.98 14.85
CA LYS A 99 -22.27 -14.20 14.67
C LYS A 99 -23.07 -15.46 15.02
N SER A 100 -23.83 -15.44 16.11
CA SER A 100 -24.60 -16.61 16.57
C SER A 100 -25.70 -17.05 15.58
N LEU A 101 -26.15 -16.13 14.73
CA LEU A 101 -27.15 -16.39 13.70
C LEU A 101 -26.54 -16.73 12.33
N ASN A 102 -25.23 -16.50 12.14
CA ASN A 102 -24.54 -16.80 10.89
C ASN A 102 -24.51 -18.32 10.62
N PRO A 103 -25.16 -18.81 9.55
CA PRO A 103 -25.11 -20.24 9.20
C PRO A 103 -23.96 -20.62 8.28
N PHE A 104 -23.25 -19.64 7.71
CA PHE A 104 -22.33 -19.85 6.60
C PHE A 104 -20.92 -20.19 7.09
N SER A 105 -20.50 -19.58 8.20
CA SER A 105 -19.15 -19.77 8.75
C SER A 105 -19.07 -19.35 10.22
N ASP A 106 -17.90 -19.61 10.83
CA ASP A 106 -17.55 -19.13 12.16
C ASP A 106 -17.13 -17.64 12.19
N GLU A 107 -17.17 -16.95 11.05
CA GLU A 107 -16.86 -15.53 10.94
C GLU A 107 -17.96 -14.69 11.63
N THR A 108 -17.57 -13.52 12.11
CA THR A 108 -18.54 -12.57 12.68
C THR A 108 -19.49 -12.02 11.63
N MET A 109 -18.99 -11.79 10.40
CA MET A 109 -19.69 -11.06 9.34
C MET A 109 -20.23 -9.69 9.77
N VAL A 110 -19.48 -9.01 10.65
CA VAL A 110 -19.77 -7.66 11.12
C VAL A 110 -18.48 -6.84 11.09
N ILE A 111 -18.51 -5.66 10.47
CA ILE A 111 -17.44 -4.65 10.58
C ILE A 111 -17.85 -3.59 11.59
N THR A 112 -16.94 -3.27 12.51
CA THR A 112 -17.15 -2.19 13.48
C THR A 112 -16.54 -0.88 13.00
N TRP A 113 -17.35 0.17 13.00
CA TRP A 113 -16.96 1.57 12.85
C TRP A 113 -17.13 2.29 14.21
N LYS A 114 -16.09 2.96 14.73
CA LYS A 114 -16.10 3.60 16.05
C LYS A 114 -15.88 5.12 15.96
N TRP A 115 -16.75 5.88 16.61
CA TRP A 115 -16.60 7.33 16.81
C TRP A 115 -15.55 7.66 17.89
N PRO A 116 -14.78 8.77 17.76
CA PRO A 116 -14.49 9.51 16.53
C PRO A 116 -13.34 8.88 15.73
N ARG A 117 -12.73 7.81 16.25
CA ARG A 117 -11.50 7.20 15.72
C ARG A 117 -11.56 6.90 14.22
N ASP A 118 -12.65 6.31 13.76
CA ASP A 118 -12.78 5.85 12.37
C ASP A 118 -13.18 6.98 11.40
N LEU A 119 -13.25 8.24 11.87
CA LEU A 119 -13.35 9.42 10.99
C LEU A 119 -12.14 9.56 10.08
N ARG A 120 -10.98 9.07 10.52
CA ARG A 120 -9.71 9.24 9.81
C ARG A 120 -9.35 8.08 8.88
N ARG A 121 -10.21 7.07 8.73
CA ARG A 121 -9.92 5.91 7.84
C ARG A 121 -11.10 5.58 6.93
N GLU A 122 -10.78 5.08 5.74
CA GLU A 122 -11.76 4.43 4.87
C GLU A 122 -11.98 2.99 5.31
N VAL A 123 -13.12 2.71 5.95
CA VAL A 123 -13.42 1.38 6.47
C VAL A 123 -13.87 0.45 5.35
N MET A 124 -13.15 -0.65 5.15
CA MET A 124 -13.45 -1.66 4.14
C MET A 124 -14.52 -2.65 4.62
N ILE A 125 -15.58 -2.80 3.84
CA ILE A 125 -16.73 -3.67 4.13
C ILE A 125 -16.77 -4.81 3.09
N PRO A 126 -16.45 -6.06 3.49
CA PRO A 126 -16.61 -7.21 2.61
C PRO A 126 -18.07 -7.43 2.18
N PRO A 127 -18.31 -8.16 1.08
CA PRO A 127 -19.65 -8.59 0.68
C PRO A 127 -20.38 -9.26 1.84
N ASP A 128 -21.68 -8.97 1.96
CA ASP A 128 -22.59 -9.66 2.90
C ASP A 128 -22.30 -9.39 4.40
N TYR A 129 -21.44 -8.41 4.74
CA TYR A 129 -21.15 -8.01 6.12
C TYR A 129 -22.09 -6.92 6.64
N PHE A 130 -22.51 -7.05 7.90
CA PHE A 130 -23.20 -5.98 8.62
C PHE A 130 -22.21 -4.88 9.02
N ILE A 131 -22.71 -3.66 9.18
CA ILE A 131 -21.91 -2.53 9.68
C ILE A 131 -22.48 -2.13 11.03
N ILE A 132 -21.64 -2.18 12.06
CA ILE A 132 -22.00 -1.65 13.38
C ILE A 132 -21.24 -0.35 13.64
N VAL A 133 -21.98 0.73 13.85
CA VAL A 133 -21.47 2.03 14.28
C VAL A 133 -21.52 2.06 15.80
N ARG A 134 -20.45 2.48 16.48
CA ARG A 134 -20.39 2.60 17.95
C ARG A 134 -19.92 3.97 18.40
N ALA A 135 -20.49 4.46 19.50
CA ALA A 135 -20.08 5.68 20.21
C ALA A 135 -20.37 5.54 21.72
N ASP A 136 -19.83 6.43 22.53
CA ASP A 136 -20.06 6.54 23.98
C ASP A 136 -21.38 7.24 24.34
N CYS A 137 -22.03 7.90 23.39
CA CYS A 137 -23.29 8.59 23.56
C CYS A 137 -24.23 8.38 22.37
N GLY A 138 -25.50 8.76 22.54
CA GLY A 138 -26.52 8.58 21.52
C GLY A 138 -26.17 9.28 20.20
N PHE A 139 -26.52 8.67 19.07
CA PHE A 139 -26.22 9.22 17.75
C PHE A 139 -27.24 8.85 16.69
N ARG A 140 -27.17 9.55 15.56
CA ARG A 140 -27.82 9.19 14.30
C ARG A 140 -26.77 9.04 13.20
N ALA A 141 -26.78 7.92 12.50
CA ALA A 141 -25.87 7.60 11.41
C ALA A 141 -26.62 7.37 10.09
N ARG A 142 -26.03 7.75 8.96
CA ARG A 142 -26.57 7.56 7.61
C ARG A 142 -25.47 7.13 6.65
N ILE A 143 -25.73 6.13 5.82
CA ILE A 143 -24.84 5.76 4.71
C ILE A 143 -25.39 6.40 3.44
N LEU A 144 -24.55 7.15 2.73
CA LEU A 144 -24.91 7.94 1.56
C LEU A 144 -24.16 7.46 0.30
N ASP A 145 -24.89 7.35 -0.80
CA ASP A 145 -24.36 7.33 -2.16
C ASP A 145 -24.61 8.72 -2.77
N ASP A 146 -23.57 9.55 -2.79
CA ASP A 146 -23.66 10.99 -3.04
C ASP A 146 -24.73 11.69 -2.17
N ARG A 147 -25.91 11.94 -2.74
CA ARG A 147 -27.05 12.61 -2.08
C ARG A 147 -28.14 11.64 -1.65
N GLN A 148 -28.07 10.36 -2.06
CA GLN A 148 -29.07 9.35 -1.76
C GLN A 148 -28.70 8.62 -0.47
N ALA A 149 -29.62 8.57 0.51
CA ALA A 149 -29.42 7.75 1.71
C ALA A 149 -29.77 6.28 1.40
N LEU A 150 -28.79 5.39 1.59
CA LEU A 150 -28.96 3.94 1.45
C LEU A 150 -29.47 3.29 2.74
N GLY A 151 -29.15 3.89 3.89
CA GLY A 151 -29.60 3.45 5.20
C GLY A 151 -29.47 4.55 6.24
N SER A 152 -30.28 4.49 7.29
CA SER A 152 -30.24 5.41 8.42
C SER A 152 -30.51 4.65 9.71
N GLU A 153 -29.66 4.85 10.71
CA GLU A 153 -29.80 4.25 12.03
C GLU A 153 -29.80 5.33 13.11
N GLU A 154 -30.68 5.17 14.08
CA GLU A 154 -30.58 5.84 15.37
C GLU A 154 -30.01 4.84 16.36
N SER A 155 -29.11 5.30 17.22
CA SER A 155 -28.41 4.41 18.15
C SER A 155 -29.35 3.76 19.17
N LEU A 156 -29.01 2.57 19.62
CA LEU A 156 -29.55 1.85 20.77
C LEU A 156 -28.47 1.80 21.86
N GLU A 157 -28.88 1.87 23.12
CA GLU A 157 -27.97 1.74 24.27
C GLU A 157 -27.69 0.26 24.54
N GLY A 158 -26.42 -0.11 24.60
CA GLY A 158 -25.95 -1.44 25.01
C GLY A 158 -25.96 -1.60 26.53
N VAL A 159 -25.77 -2.83 27.01
CA VAL A 159 -25.66 -3.09 28.46
C VAL A 159 -24.38 -2.51 29.08
N ASP A 160 -23.37 -2.25 28.24
CA ASP A 160 -22.08 -1.66 28.60
C ASP A 160 -22.13 -0.12 28.68
N GLY A 161 -23.29 0.49 28.42
CA GLY A 161 -23.47 1.94 28.33
C GLY A 161 -22.98 2.55 27.01
N LEU A 162 -22.41 1.75 26.11
CA LEU A 162 -22.06 2.21 24.77
C LEU A 162 -23.28 2.19 23.86
N HIS A 163 -23.35 3.15 22.95
CA HIS A 163 -24.40 3.22 21.94
C HIS A 163 -23.97 2.53 20.66
N PHE A 164 -24.90 1.83 20.01
CA PHE A 164 -24.66 1.18 18.71
C PHE A 164 -25.79 1.38 17.71
N GLY A 165 -25.45 1.40 16.43
CA GLY A 165 -26.37 1.37 15.30
C GLY A 165 -25.96 0.25 14.36
N LEU A 166 -26.92 -0.57 13.92
CA LEU A 166 -26.65 -1.76 13.11
C LEU A 166 -27.32 -1.63 11.75
N PHE A 167 -26.49 -1.54 10.71
CA PHE A 167 -26.92 -1.52 9.32
C PHE A 167 -26.87 -2.93 8.75
N ALA A 168 -27.95 -3.35 8.09
CA ALA A 168 -27.97 -4.57 7.30
C ALA A 168 -26.98 -4.50 6.12
N PRO A 169 -26.51 -5.64 5.60
CA PRO A 169 -25.57 -5.67 4.50
C PRO A 169 -26.11 -4.98 3.25
N LEU A 170 -25.29 -4.11 2.66
CA LEU A 170 -25.63 -3.41 1.42
C LEU A 170 -25.45 -4.33 0.21
N GLN A 171 -26.12 -3.99 -0.90
CA GLN A 171 -25.97 -4.72 -2.15
C GLN A 171 -24.49 -4.73 -2.60
N THR A 172 -23.93 -5.93 -2.78
CA THR A 172 -22.53 -6.09 -3.20
C THR A 172 -22.31 -5.46 -4.59
N PRO A 173 -21.35 -4.53 -4.73
CA PRO A 173 -21.09 -3.86 -5.99
C PRO A 173 -20.23 -4.74 -6.91
N GLY A 174 -20.28 -4.47 -8.22
CA GLY A 174 -19.45 -5.16 -9.21
C GLY A 174 -17.96 -4.77 -9.14
N ALA A 175 -17.66 -3.58 -8.61
CA ALA A 175 -16.32 -3.07 -8.35
C ALA A 175 -16.31 -2.34 -7.00
N ALA A 176 -15.14 -2.18 -6.38
CA ALA A 176 -15.04 -1.47 -5.10
C ALA A 176 -15.61 -0.05 -5.23
N ARG A 177 -16.49 0.34 -4.31
CA ARG A 177 -17.17 1.63 -4.34
C ARG A 177 -17.12 2.30 -2.98
N SER A 178 -16.78 3.59 -2.97
CA SER A 178 -16.77 4.42 -1.77
C SER A 178 -18.15 5.05 -1.54
N TYR A 179 -18.62 5.01 -0.30
CA TYR A 179 -19.85 5.64 0.20
C TYR A 179 -19.48 6.55 1.37
N THR A 180 -20.36 7.47 1.75
CA THR A 180 -20.12 8.35 2.91
C THR A 180 -20.97 7.93 4.10
N LEU A 181 -20.33 7.60 5.24
CA LEU A 181 -21.01 7.52 6.52
C LEU A 181 -21.07 8.92 7.13
N LYS A 182 -22.28 9.47 7.29
CA LYS A 182 -22.53 10.71 8.02
C LYS A 182 -23.10 10.39 9.39
N ILE A 183 -22.48 10.88 10.45
CA ILE A 183 -22.90 10.67 11.83
C ILE A 183 -23.12 11.99 12.56
N SER A 184 -24.11 12.03 13.43
CA SER A 184 -24.38 13.13 14.37
C SER A 184 -24.47 12.53 15.76
N VAL A 185 -23.53 12.90 16.61
CA VAL A 185 -23.36 12.38 17.98
C VAL A 185 -23.84 13.43 18.96
N TYR A 186 -24.66 13.03 19.92
CA TYR A 186 -25.35 13.91 20.86
C TYR A 186 -24.69 13.80 22.24
N SER A 187 -23.54 14.46 22.41
CA SER A 187 -22.83 14.48 23.70
C SER A 187 -23.40 15.54 24.64
N PRO A 188 -23.12 15.46 25.96
CA PRO A 188 -23.52 16.49 26.93
C PRO A 188 -23.01 17.90 26.58
N ASP A 189 -21.84 17.99 25.91
CA ASP A 189 -21.21 19.24 25.49
C ASP A 189 -21.80 19.83 24.19
N GLY A 190 -22.73 19.12 23.54
CA GLY A 190 -23.42 19.53 22.33
C GLY A 190 -23.43 18.48 21.23
N THR A 191 -24.13 18.79 20.13
CA THR A 191 -24.16 17.91 18.96
C THR A 191 -22.89 18.06 18.12
N GLN A 192 -22.16 16.97 17.93
CA GLN A 192 -21.02 16.90 17.03
C GLN A 192 -21.40 16.16 15.75
N GLN A 193 -20.80 16.54 14.62
CA GLN A 193 -21.02 15.86 13.33
C GLN A 193 -19.70 15.42 12.74
N GLY A 194 -19.71 14.27 12.07
CA GLY A 194 -18.57 13.81 11.30
C GLY A 194 -19.00 13.04 10.07
N GLN A 195 -18.04 12.89 9.15
CA GLN A 195 -18.21 12.13 7.92
C GLN A 195 -16.95 11.30 7.70
N SER A 196 -17.11 10.07 7.22
CA SER A 196 -16.00 9.20 6.86
C SER A 196 -16.36 8.37 5.63
N PRO A 197 -15.38 8.06 4.76
CA PRO A 197 -15.62 7.13 3.66
C PRO A 197 -15.78 5.68 4.18
N LEU A 198 -16.65 4.92 3.52
CA LEU A 198 -16.82 3.48 3.65
C LEU A 198 -16.61 2.83 2.29
N MET A 199 -15.72 1.85 2.20
CA MET A 199 -15.48 1.14 0.94
C MET A 199 -16.18 -0.21 0.93
N LEU A 200 -17.25 -0.34 0.15
CA LEU A 200 -17.90 -1.63 -0.07
C LEU A 200 -17.12 -2.41 -1.13
N LEU A 201 -16.73 -3.63 -0.78
CA LEU A 201 -15.83 -4.46 -1.58
C LEU A 201 -16.61 -5.39 -2.52
N PRO A 202 -16.09 -5.68 -3.71
CA PRO A 202 -16.68 -6.63 -4.63
C PRO A 202 -16.28 -8.07 -4.26
N LYS A 203 -16.92 -9.06 -4.91
CA LYS A 203 -16.42 -10.44 -4.91
C LYS A 203 -15.19 -10.52 -5.83
N ALA A 204 -14.07 -10.98 -5.31
CA ALA A 204 -12.76 -10.84 -5.98
C ALA A 204 -12.59 -11.65 -7.27
N ARG A 205 -13.38 -12.70 -7.47
CA ARG A 205 -13.29 -13.68 -8.58
C ARG A 205 -13.41 -13.13 -10.02
N HIS A 206 -13.71 -11.84 -10.19
CA HIS A 206 -13.83 -11.19 -11.50
C HIS A 206 -13.01 -9.89 -11.63
N LEU A 207 -12.03 -9.69 -10.75
CA LEU A 207 -11.19 -8.50 -10.82
C LEU A 207 -10.18 -8.61 -11.95
N GLY A 208 -10.01 -7.50 -12.65
CA GLY A 208 -8.92 -7.32 -13.59
C GLY A 208 -8.32 -5.94 -13.41
N VAL A 209 -7.08 -5.81 -13.86
CA VAL A 209 -6.26 -4.61 -13.76
C VAL A 209 -6.29 -3.89 -15.09
N LYS A 210 -6.69 -2.62 -15.06
CA LYS A 210 -6.72 -1.74 -16.22
C LYS A 210 -5.31 -1.45 -16.72
N ARG A 211 -5.18 -1.45 -18.05
CA ARG A 211 -3.91 -1.17 -18.74
C ARG A 211 -3.97 0.00 -19.70
N ILE A 212 -5.16 0.54 -19.92
CA ILE A 212 -5.40 1.66 -20.83
C ILE A 212 -6.09 2.76 -20.05
N PHE A 213 -5.42 3.87 -19.84
CA PHE A 213 -5.93 5.03 -19.12
C PHE A 213 -6.34 6.10 -20.11
N ARG A 214 -7.58 6.57 -20.01
CA ARG A 214 -8.15 7.53 -20.97
C ARG A 214 -8.17 8.93 -20.37
N ARG A 215 -8.38 9.92 -21.24
CA ARG A 215 -8.36 11.35 -20.89
C ARG A 215 -9.01 11.72 -19.54
N PRO A 216 -10.23 11.28 -19.15
CA PRO A 216 -10.81 11.69 -17.88
C PRO A 216 -9.97 11.29 -16.66
N GLU A 217 -9.31 10.14 -16.71
CA GLU A 217 -8.43 9.65 -15.63
C GLU A 217 -7.10 10.40 -15.66
N LEU A 218 -6.53 10.57 -16.86
CA LEU A 218 -5.26 11.27 -17.07
C LEU A 218 -5.29 12.76 -16.66
N LEU A 219 -6.49 13.34 -16.51
CA LEU A 219 -6.67 14.72 -16.03
C LEU A 219 -6.88 14.81 -14.51
N ASN A 220 -7.26 13.71 -13.85
CA ASN A 220 -7.63 13.70 -12.43
C ASN A 220 -6.55 13.09 -11.54
N ASP A 221 -5.77 12.14 -12.07
CA ASP A 221 -4.79 11.37 -11.32
C ASP A 221 -3.38 11.54 -11.92
N ASP A 222 -2.36 11.59 -11.06
CA ASP A 222 -0.96 11.54 -11.45
C ASP A 222 -0.51 10.06 -11.56
N PHE A 223 -0.14 9.64 -12.78
CA PHE A 223 0.39 8.31 -13.05
C PHE A 223 1.88 8.36 -13.37
N TYR A 224 2.60 7.30 -13.01
CA TYR A 224 4.00 7.08 -13.33
C TYR A 224 4.18 5.79 -14.12
N PHE A 225 5.11 5.84 -15.07
CA PHE A 225 5.56 4.68 -15.83
C PHE A 225 6.98 4.32 -15.39
N LEU A 226 7.18 3.05 -15.04
CA LEU A 226 8.46 2.47 -14.66
C LEU A 226 8.84 1.37 -15.65
N ASN A 227 10.12 1.32 -16.03
CA ASN A 227 10.71 0.19 -16.72
C ASN A 227 12.20 0.07 -16.35
N THR A 228 12.71 -1.16 -16.21
CA THR A 228 14.08 -1.41 -15.76
C THR A 228 14.82 -2.32 -16.75
N ASN A 229 16.14 -2.46 -16.57
CA ASN A 229 16.99 -3.24 -17.49
C ASN A 229 17.58 -4.53 -16.88
N GLY A 230 17.21 -4.90 -15.65
CA GLY A 230 17.79 -6.04 -14.94
C GLY A 230 19.26 -5.87 -14.52
N ARG A 231 19.83 -4.66 -14.60
CA ARG A 231 21.16 -4.29 -14.08
C ARG A 231 21.10 -3.22 -12.99
N GLY A 232 19.90 -2.81 -12.60
CA GLY A 232 19.68 -1.73 -11.64
C GLY A 232 19.37 -0.38 -12.28
N ALA A 233 19.45 -0.20 -13.60
CA ALA A 233 19.03 1.05 -14.24
C ALA A 233 17.50 1.20 -14.21
N MET A 234 17.05 2.44 -14.34
CA MET A 234 15.64 2.80 -14.26
C MET A 234 15.27 3.85 -15.31
N LEU A 235 14.12 3.64 -15.94
CA LEU A 235 13.29 4.65 -16.58
C LEU A 235 12.08 4.87 -15.67
N ARG A 236 11.88 6.08 -15.14
CA ARG A 236 10.72 6.43 -14.30
C ARG A 236 10.28 7.85 -14.62
N ILE A 237 9.10 8.01 -15.20
CA ILE A 237 8.57 9.32 -15.59
C ILE A 237 7.07 9.45 -15.28
N PRO A 238 6.57 10.68 -15.05
CA PRO A 238 5.14 10.93 -15.10
C PRO A 238 4.57 10.59 -16.49
N VAL A 239 3.39 9.97 -16.52
CA VAL A 239 2.60 9.77 -17.75
C VAL A 239 2.19 11.11 -18.36
N SER A 240 2.00 12.14 -17.52
CA SER A 240 1.85 13.53 -17.96
C SER A 240 3.16 14.00 -18.61
N TRP A 241 3.29 13.76 -19.92
CA TRP A 241 4.53 13.94 -20.66
C TRP A 241 5.12 15.34 -20.49
N GLY A 242 6.41 15.40 -20.22
CA GLY A 242 7.15 16.64 -20.03
C GLY A 242 7.00 17.28 -18.64
N LYS A 243 6.13 16.77 -17.75
CA LYS A 243 6.06 17.20 -16.35
C LYS A 243 7.20 16.57 -15.56
N LEU A 244 7.73 17.30 -14.58
CA LEU A 244 8.66 16.82 -13.57
C LEU A 244 8.09 17.17 -12.20
N THR A 245 8.11 16.21 -11.29
CA THR A 245 7.44 16.23 -9.99
C THR A 245 8.39 15.87 -8.84
N SER A 246 9.43 15.07 -9.11
CA SER A 246 10.47 14.68 -8.16
C SER A 246 11.83 14.58 -8.83
N ARG A 247 12.93 14.72 -8.09
CA ARG A 247 14.31 14.58 -8.59
C ARG A 247 14.62 13.22 -9.19
N TYR A 248 13.78 12.23 -8.89
CA TYR A 248 13.87 10.87 -9.41
C TYR A 248 13.17 10.68 -10.76
N ASP A 249 12.49 11.69 -11.29
CA ASP A 249 11.89 11.62 -12.63
C ASP A 249 13.00 11.69 -13.68
N SER A 250 13.16 10.62 -14.45
CA SER A 250 14.18 10.50 -15.49
C SER A 250 13.80 9.50 -16.57
N LEU A 251 14.06 9.85 -17.83
CA LEU A 251 14.00 8.91 -18.95
C LEU A 251 15.12 7.87 -18.87
N LEU A 252 16.31 8.22 -18.38
CA LEU A 252 17.39 7.25 -18.17
C LEU A 252 18.25 7.59 -16.95
N ALA A 253 18.07 6.81 -15.89
CA ALA A 253 18.96 6.71 -14.74
C ALA A 253 19.78 5.41 -14.84
N ALA A 254 21.06 5.52 -15.15
CA ALA A 254 21.93 4.37 -15.41
C ALA A 254 22.56 3.81 -14.12
N ASN A 255 22.73 2.49 -14.09
CA ASN A 255 23.64 1.82 -13.18
C ASN A 255 25.01 1.71 -13.87
N ILE A 256 26.01 2.47 -13.43
CA ILE A 256 27.28 2.60 -14.17
C ILE A 256 28.10 1.31 -14.06
N ASN A 257 28.13 0.70 -12.87
CA ASN A 257 28.77 -0.59 -12.67
C ASN A 257 28.15 -1.72 -13.52
N ALA A 258 28.99 -2.57 -14.09
CA ALA A 258 28.55 -3.71 -14.90
C ALA A 258 28.21 -4.95 -14.08
N GLU A 259 28.83 -5.09 -12.91
CA GLU A 259 28.83 -6.29 -12.09
C GLU A 259 27.78 -6.25 -10.99
N PHE A 260 27.43 -5.08 -10.47
CA PHE A 260 26.48 -4.99 -9.35
C PHE A 260 25.67 -3.69 -9.34
N PRO A 261 24.53 -3.66 -8.62
CA PRO A 261 23.76 -2.45 -8.42
C PRO A 261 24.47 -1.44 -7.51
N GLU A 262 24.40 -0.16 -7.90
CA GLU A 262 24.91 1.00 -7.17
C GLU A 262 24.01 2.22 -7.40
N ASP A 263 24.38 3.34 -6.78
CA ASP A 263 23.69 4.61 -6.96
C ASP A 263 23.59 5.00 -8.44
N ARG A 264 22.36 5.32 -8.87
CA ARG A 264 22.09 5.60 -10.28
C ARG A 264 22.58 6.99 -10.68
N ARG A 265 23.12 7.08 -11.89
CA ARG A 265 23.47 8.35 -12.54
C ARG A 265 22.36 8.78 -13.50
N ILE A 266 21.74 9.93 -13.24
CA ILE A 266 20.77 10.53 -14.16
C ILE A 266 21.55 11.34 -15.20
N MET A 267 21.39 10.97 -16.48
CA MET A 267 21.92 11.77 -17.59
C MET A 267 20.87 12.16 -18.65
N PHE A 268 19.69 11.54 -18.65
CA PHE A 268 18.59 11.93 -19.53
C PHE A 268 17.31 12.08 -18.72
N THR A 269 16.89 13.32 -18.48
CA THR A 269 15.83 13.63 -17.51
C THR A 269 14.48 13.68 -18.20
N ARG A 270 14.36 14.44 -19.28
CA ARG A 270 13.09 14.71 -19.96
C ARG A 270 13.33 14.94 -21.45
N ILE A 271 12.29 14.76 -22.26
CA ILE A 271 12.23 15.29 -23.62
C ILE A 271 10.97 16.14 -23.81
N ARG A 272 11.15 17.36 -24.31
CA ARG A 272 10.04 18.20 -24.77
C ARG A 272 9.85 17.94 -26.26
N ALA A 273 8.59 17.83 -26.70
CA ALA A 273 8.29 17.46 -28.07
C ALA A 273 7.18 18.33 -28.65
N TRP A 274 7.29 18.64 -29.94
CA TRP A 274 6.29 19.41 -30.70
C TRP A 274 6.03 18.76 -32.05
N LEU A 275 4.78 18.87 -32.51
CA LEU A 275 4.38 18.62 -33.88
C LEU A 275 4.11 19.96 -34.56
N VAL A 276 4.74 20.18 -35.71
CA VAL A 276 4.64 21.41 -36.50
C VAL A 276 4.09 21.10 -37.89
N PHE A 277 3.05 21.83 -38.29
CA PHE A 277 2.48 21.76 -39.63
C PHE A 277 2.02 23.15 -40.09
N GLN A 278 2.47 23.58 -41.28
CA GLN A 278 2.14 24.89 -41.87
C GLN A 278 2.33 26.09 -40.91
N GLY A 279 3.34 26.05 -40.05
CA GLY A 279 3.65 27.10 -39.08
C GLY A 279 2.87 27.02 -37.76
N TYR A 280 1.88 26.14 -37.63
CA TYR A 280 1.25 25.82 -36.35
C TYR A 280 2.10 24.81 -35.58
N SER A 281 2.36 25.08 -34.30
CA SER A 281 3.14 24.22 -33.41
C SER A 281 2.29 23.78 -32.22
N HIS A 282 2.21 22.47 -32.00
CA HIS A 282 1.51 21.87 -30.88
C HIS A 282 2.48 21.04 -30.04
N ALA A 283 2.63 21.42 -28.76
CA ALA A 283 3.41 20.64 -27.81
C ALA A 283 2.69 19.32 -27.51
N LEU A 284 3.45 18.22 -27.41
CA LEU A 284 2.94 16.95 -26.90
C LEU A 284 2.84 17.08 -25.38
N ASN A 285 1.62 17.27 -24.88
CA ASN A 285 1.32 17.41 -23.46
C ASN A 285 0.00 16.69 -23.11
N THR A 286 -0.42 16.78 -21.85
CA THR A 286 -1.66 16.15 -21.35
C THR A 286 -2.91 16.69 -22.05
N ASP A 287 -2.90 17.94 -22.53
CA ASP A 287 -4.05 18.55 -23.21
C ASP A 287 -4.40 17.86 -24.53
N CYS A 288 -3.42 17.27 -25.22
CA CYS A 288 -3.62 16.50 -26.45
C CYS A 288 -3.51 14.98 -26.27
N LEU A 289 -3.25 14.50 -25.05
CA LEU A 289 -3.18 13.07 -24.74
C LEU A 289 -4.60 12.46 -24.68
N LYS A 290 -4.87 11.48 -25.54
CA LYS A 290 -6.14 10.74 -25.56
C LYS A 290 -6.11 9.53 -24.64
N ALA A 291 -5.02 8.80 -24.67
CA ALA A 291 -4.84 7.60 -23.87
C ALA A 291 -3.36 7.29 -23.60
N PHE A 292 -3.11 6.62 -22.48
CA PHE A 292 -1.86 5.97 -22.15
C PHE A 292 -2.10 4.47 -21.98
N ALA A 293 -1.15 3.62 -22.39
CA ALA A 293 -1.24 2.19 -22.17
C ALA A 293 0.12 1.55 -21.83
N VAL A 294 0.07 0.46 -21.07
CA VAL A 294 1.22 -0.43 -20.83
C VAL A 294 0.94 -1.78 -21.49
N ASP A 295 1.82 -2.21 -22.39
CA ASP A 295 1.65 -3.48 -23.10
C ASP A 295 2.15 -4.70 -22.31
N ASP A 296 2.11 -5.89 -22.94
CA ASP A 296 2.35 -7.17 -22.24
C ASP A 296 3.81 -7.41 -21.89
N ILE A 297 4.71 -6.63 -22.47
CA ILE A 297 6.16 -6.69 -22.29
C ILE A 297 6.67 -5.41 -21.60
N SER A 298 5.78 -4.70 -20.89
CA SER A 298 6.05 -3.49 -20.12
C SER A 298 6.55 -2.30 -20.96
N GLU A 299 6.21 -2.23 -22.26
CA GLU A 299 6.43 -1.02 -23.06
C GLU A 299 5.29 -0.01 -22.81
N GLY A 300 5.65 1.27 -22.65
CA GLY A 300 4.69 2.35 -22.42
C GLY A 300 4.30 3.05 -23.73
N TYR A 301 3.01 3.35 -23.91
CA TYR A 301 2.46 3.95 -25.12
C TYR A 301 1.62 5.19 -24.81
N TRP A 302 1.95 6.32 -25.43
CA TRP A 302 1.16 7.54 -25.40
C TRP A 302 0.48 7.75 -26.74
N HIS A 303 -0.82 7.99 -26.72
CA HIS A 303 -1.61 8.22 -27.91
C HIS A 303 -2.18 9.65 -27.93
N TYR A 304 -1.68 10.47 -28.84
CA TYR A 304 -1.99 11.89 -28.96
C TYR A 304 -2.93 12.19 -30.13
N SER A 305 -3.77 13.21 -29.97
CA SER A 305 -4.59 13.84 -31.01
C SER A 305 -4.16 15.29 -31.14
N LEU A 306 -3.42 15.60 -32.19
CA LEU A 306 -2.80 16.91 -32.38
C LEU A 306 -3.52 17.64 -33.50
N PRO A 307 -4.20 18.76 -33.25
CA PRO A 307 -4.84 19.52 -34.31
C PRO A 307 -3.78 20.06 -35.29
N THR A 308 -4.11 20.12 -36.57
CA THR A 308 -3.23 20.67 -37.62
C THR A 308 -3.84 21.89 -38.32
N GLY A 309 -5.03 22.32 -37.88
CA GLY A 309 -5.81 23.40 -38.50
C GLY A 309 -6.86 22.89 -39.49
N GLN A 310 -7.74 23.78 -39.97
CA GLN A 310 -8.79 23.48 -40.97
C GLN A 310 -9.76 22.33 -40.61
N GLY A 311 -9.86 21.96 -39.32
CA GLY A 311 -10.65 20.81 -38.88
C GLY A 311 -9.93 19.47 -39.02
N GLU A 312 -8.68 19.46 -39.47
CA GLU A 312 -7.81 18.27 -39.56
C GLU A 312 -7.00 18.09 -38.26
N GLN A 313 -6.60 16.85 -38.00
CA GLN A 313 -5.69 16.48 -36.92
C GLN A 313 -4.71 15.38 -37.34
N VAL A 314 -3.72 15.11 -36.50
CA VAL A 314 -2.81 13.98 -36.59
C VAL A 314 -2.91 13.14 -35.33
N LEU A 315 -3.10 11.83 -35.52
CA LEU A 315 -2.90 10.84 -34.48
C LEU A 315 -1.43 10.40 -34.44
N LEU A 316 -0.78 10.67 -33.31
CA LEU A 316 0.62 10.32 -33.09
C LEU A 316 0.71 9.36 -31.90
N THR A 317 1.34 8.21 -32.12
CA THR A 317 1.66 7.27 -31.05
C THR A 317 3.14 7.34 -30.72
N MET A 318 3.45 7.45 -29.45
CA MET A 318 4.82 7.39 -28.93
C MET A 318 4.96 6.15 -28.06
N GLY A 319 5.85 5.24 -28.42
CA GLY A 319 6.25 4.10 -27.60
C GLY A 319 7.59 4.37 -26.91
N LEU A 320 7.72 3.92 -25.67
CA LEU A 320 8.91 4.11 -24.82
C LEU A 320 9.28 2.80 -24.15
N LYS A 321 10.58 2.47 -24.17
CA LYS A 321 11.11 1.34 -23.43
C LYS A 321 12.56 1.50 -23.04
N MET A 322 12.94 0.81 -21.97
CA MET A 322 14.31 0.54 -21.61
C MET A 322 14.78 -0.76 -22.26
N ILE A 323 16.05 -0.82 -22.67
CA ILE A 323 16.61 -2.00 -23.32
C ILE A 323 17.21 -2.94 -22.26
N ALA A 324 16.74 -4.19 -22.24
CA ALA A 324 17.21 -5.19 -21.29
C ALA A 324 18.75 -5.35 -21.35
N GLY A 325 19.39 -5.33 -20.18
CA GLY A 325 20.85 -5.46 -20.04
C GLY A 325 21.67 -4.23 -20.45
N LEU A 326 21.06 -3.17 -20.97
CA LEU A 326 21.77 -1.97 -21.42
C LEU A 326 21.28 -0.73 -20.69
N ASN A 327 22.18 0.22 -20.43
CA ASN A 327 21.83 1.55 -19.93
C ASN A 327 21.31 2.40 -21.10
N ALA A 328 20.21 1.95 -21.72
CA ALA A 328 19.70 2.52 -22.94
C ALA A 328 18.18 2.53 -22.99
N VAL A 329 17.63 3.53 -23.68
CA VAL A 329 16.20 3.68 -23.92
C VAL A 329 15.93 3.99 -25.39
N GLN A 330 14.78 3.55 -25.87
CA GLN A 330 14.29 3.88 -27.21
C GLN A 330 12.91 4.52 -27.12
N ILE A 331 12.75 5.63 -27.85
CA ILE A 331 11.51 6.37 -28.00
C ILE A 331 11.12 6.35 -29.48
N THR A 332 10.03 5.67 -29.81
CA THR A 332 9.55 5.54 -31.19
C THR A 332 8.29 6.35 -31.39
N PHE A 333 8.32 7.30 -32.33
CA PHE A 333 7.18 8.12 -32.73
C PHE A 333 6.63 7.60 -34.04
N TYR A 334 5.35 7.22 -34.05
CA TYR A 334 4.63 6.69 -35.20
C TYR A 334 3.41 7.56 -35.50
N ARG A 335 3.37 8.11 -36.73
CA ARG A 335 2.18 8.80 -37.23
C ARG A 335 1.23 7.77 -37.83
N GLN A 336 0.04 7.67 -37.22
CA GLN A 336 -1.01 6.78 -37.71
C GLN A 336 -1.44 7.20 -39.14
N PRO A 337 -1.82 6.22 -39.99
CA PRO A 337 -2.43 6.53 -41.28
C PRO A 337 -3.77 7.25 -41.10
N ALA A 338 -4.16 8.04 -42.10
CA ALA A 338 -5.43 8.77 -42.11
C ALA A 338 -6.66 7.84 -42.31
N GLU A 339 -6.49 6.62 -42.83
CA GLU A 339 -7.55 5.60 -43.02
C GLU A 339 -8.86 6.14 -43.67
N ASP A 340 -8.74 7.06 -44.63
CA ASP A 340 -9.86 7.75 -45.30
C ASP A 340 -10.78 8.61 -44.38
N ASP A 341 -10.35 8.91 -43.14
CA ASP A 341 -11.02 9.85 -42.24
C ASP A 341 -10.76 11.30 -42.68
N LEU A 342 -11.83 12.01 -43.12
CA LEU A 342 -11.79 13.42 -43.52
C LEU A 342 -11.32 14.37 -42.40
N GLY A 343 -11.34 13.93 -41.15
CA GLY A 343 -10.79 14.67 -40.01
C GLY A 343 -9.29 14.46 -39.79
N GLN A 344 -8.63 13.57 -40.52
CA GLN A 344 -7.19 13.31 -40.40
C GLN A 344 -6.40 13.97 -41.54
N LEU A 345 -5.22 14.48 -41.22
CA LEU A 345 -4.31 15.02 -42.21
C LEU A 345 -3.79 13.91 -43.14
N GLU A 346 -3.95 14.11 -44.45
CA GLU A 346 -3.50 13.18 -45.51
C GLU A 346 -2.07 12.64 -45.31
N ASP A 347 -1.88 11.34 -45.54
CA ASP A 347 -0.62 10.63 -45.29
C ASP A 347 0.57 11.19 -46.06
N LEU A 348 0.35 11.74 -47.26
CA LEU A 348 1.40 12.29 -48.11
C LEU A 348 1.94 13.63 -47.61
N LYS A 349 1.15 14.40 -46.85
CA LYS A 349 1.54 15.71 -46.31
C LYS A 349 2.43 15.50 -45.09
N PRO A 350 3.75 15.78 -45.12
CA PRO A 350 4.62 15.54 -43.98
C PRO A 350 4.33 16.54 -42.84
N VAL A 351 4.44 16.08 -41.60
CA VAL A 351 4.49 16.94 -40.41
C VAL A 351 5.90 16.95 -39.85
N GLN A 352 6.35 18.07 -39.29
CA GLN A 352 7.63 18.14 -38.63
C GLN A 352 7.47 17.75 -37.16
N VAL A 353 8.31 16.84 -36.67
CA VAL A 353 8.41 16.51 -35.25
C VAL A 353 9.72 17.11 -34.73
N ILE A 354 9.65 17.86 -33.63
CA ILE A 354 10.79 18.47 -32.95
C ILE A 354 10.92 17.83 -31.57
N LEU A 355 12.11 17.36 -31.22
CA LEU A 355 12.41 16.63 -30.00
C LEU A 355 13.60 17.28 -29.28
N ARG A 356 13.35 17.94 -28.15
CA ARG A 356 14.37 18.67 -27.37
C ARG A 356 14.65 17.97 -26.04
N PRO A 357 15.77 17.24 -25.92
CA PRO A 357 16.14 16.55 -24.69
C PRO A 357 16.69 17.53 -23.64
N ASP A 358 16.30 17.32 -22.39
CA ASP A 358 16.92 17.92 -21.21
C ASP A 358 17.78 16.84 -20.53
N ILE A 359 19.06 17.15 -20.34
CA ILE A 359 20.09 16.24 -19.82
C ILE A 359 20.71 16.80 -18.53
N GLU A 360 21.27 15.90 -17.74
CA GLU A 360 21.98 16.21 -16.49
C GLU A 360 23.25 15.34 -16.38
N ASN A 361 24.02 15.51 -15.32
CA ASN A 361 25.04 14.55 -14.88
C ASN A 361 25.08 14.60 -13.36
N ARG A 362 24.21 13.82 -12.69
CA ARG A 362 24.09 13.84 -11.22
C ARG A 362 23.74 12.49 -10.63
N ASN A 363 24.06 12.32 -9.34
CA ASN A 363 23.49 11.25 -8.55
C ASN A 363 21.97 11.49 -8.42
N PHE A 364 21.18 10.42 -8.53
CA PHE A 364 19.72 10.46 -8.41
C PHE A 364 19.17 11.02 -7.08
N HIS A 365 19.96 11.05 -6.00
CA HIS A 365 19.61 11.72 -4.73
C HIS A 365 19.88 13.23 -4.71
N GLU A 366 20.64 13.75 -5.67
CA GLU A 366 21.05 15.15 -5.75
C GLU A 366 20.19 15.94 -6.74
N THR A 367 20.36 17.26 -6.75
CA THR A 367 19.80 18.18 -7.75
C THR A 367 20.90 18.91 -8.46
N THR A 368 20.77 19.13 -9.78
CA THR A 368 21.71 19.99 -10.51
C THR A 368 21.44 21.47 -10.19
N LYS A 369 22.52 22.21 -9.91
CA LYS A 369 22.53 23.66 -9.77
C LYS A 369 23.51 24.24 -10.80
N ALA A 370 23.01 24.97 -11.78
CA ALA A 370 23.78 25.46 -12.93
C ALA A 370 24.97 26.33 -12.50
N TYR A 371 24.74 27.21 -11.53
CA TYR A 371 25.73 28.17 -11.03
C TYR A 371 26.94 27.53 -10.32
N MET A 372 26.89 26.23 -9.99
CA MET A 372 28.00 25.51 -9.34
C MET A 372 29.09 25.07 -10.34
N GLY A 373 29.01 25.49 -11.61
CA GLY A 373 29.96 25.15 -12.66
C GLY A 373 29.37 24.51 -13.92
N PRO A 374 28.31 23.67 -13.86
CA PRO A 374 27.70 23.07 -15.05
C PRO A 374 27.38 24.05 -16.18
N GLU A 375 26.93 25.26 -15.82
CA GLU A 375 26.52 26.31 -16.77
C GLU A 375 27.58 26.64 -17.82
N GLU A 376 28.85 26.72 -17.39
CA GLU A 376 29.98 27.01 -18.27
C GLU A 376 30.60 25.73 -18.87
N GLN A 377 30.58 24.64 -18.09
CA GLN A 377 31.31 23.42 -18.43
C GLN A 377 30.55 22.56 -19.47
N TRP A 378 29.27 22.31 -19.26
CA TRP A 378 28.53 21.30 -20.02
C TRP A 378 28.36 21.63 -21.51
N PRO A 379 28.13 22.89 -21.94
CA PRO A 379 28.06 23.22 -23.36
C PRO A 379 29.33 22.83 -24.14
N GLN A 380 30.50 22.89 -23.50
CA GLN A 380 31.80 22.54 -24.11
C GLN A 380 32.06 21.03 -24.11
N LYS A 381 31.22 20.25 -23.42
CA LYS A 381 31.33 18.80 -23.27
C LYS A 381 30.39 18.05 -24.22
N VAL A 382 29.76 18.75 -25.15
CA VAL A 382 28.92 18.15 -26.19
C VAL A 382 29.64 18.19 -27.54
N SER A 383 29.75 17.03 -28.18
CA SER A 383 30.07 16.92 -29.61
C SER A 383 28.84 16.44 -30.37
N TYR A 384 28.67 16.85 -31.62
CA TYR A 384 27.49 16.48 -32.40
C TYR A 384 27.81 16.31 -33.88
N SER A 385 26.95 15.57 -34.56
CA SER A 385 26.96 15.40 -36.00
C SER A 385 25.53 15.53 -36.55
N SER A 386 25.31 15.17 -37.83
CA SER A 386 24.03 15.42 -38.48
C SER A 386 22.83 14.78 -37.78
N ARG A 387 22.96 13.63 -37.11
CA ARG A 387 21.84 12.84 -36.55
C ARG A 387 22.04 12.43 -35.09
N GLU A 388 23.06 12.96 -34.42
CA GLU A 388 23.43 12.53 -33.08
C GLU A 388 24.19 13.62 -32.32
N PHE A 389 24.22 13.47 -31.00
CA PHE A 389 25.17 14.15 -30.15
C PHE A 389 25.71 13.21 -29.07
N ARG A 390 26.89 13.55 -28.54
CA ARG A 390 27.54 12.90 -27.41
C ARG A 390 27.83 13.93 -26.34
N PHE A 391 27.36 13.69 -25.13
CA PHE A 391 27.66 14.49 -23.94
C PHE A 391 28.63 13.71 -23.05
N THR A 392 29.80 14.28 -22.80
CA THR A 392 30.91 13.67 -22.04
C THR A 392 31.39 14.64 -20.97
N PRO A 393 30.64 14.81 -19.87
CA PRO A 393 30.98 15.76 -18.81
C PRO A 393 32.32 15.43 -18.13
N ASP A 394 32.64 14.15 -18.02
CA ASP A 394 33.85 13.60 -17.40
C ASP A 394 34.31 12.31 -18.12
N SER A 395 35.32 11.62 -17.59
CA SER A 395 35.90 10.42 -18.21
C SER A 395 35.10 9.13 -17.99
N GLU A 396 34.15 9.13 -17.06
CA GLU A 396 33.39 7.94 -16.66
C GLU A 396 31.96 7.96 -17.19
N HIS A 397 31.45 9.11 -17.59
CA HIS A 397 30.07 9.30 -18.02
C HIS A 397 29.99 9.80 -19.47
N HIS A 398 29.35 9.00 -20.33
CA HIS A 398 29.17 9.29 -21.75
C HIS A 398 27.72 9.02 -22.15
N LEU A 399 26.95 10.07 -22.43
CA LEU A 399 25.61 9.96 -23.00
C LEU A 399 25.69 10.14 -24.52
N HIS A 400 25.23 9.14 -25.27
CA HIS A 400 25.07 9.20 -26.72
C HIS A 400 23.59 9.20 -27.05
N MET A 401 23.15 10.15 -27.88
CA MET A 401 21.79 10.18 -28.41
C MET A 401 21.81 10.23 -29.92
N GLN A 402 20.95 9.43 -30.56
CA GLN A 402 20.88 9.32 -32.02
C GLN A 402 19.43 9.16 -32.48
N ILE A 403 19.08 9.83 -33.59
CA ILE A 403 17.80 9.66 -34.27
C ILE A 403 17.95 8.83 -35.54
N SER A 404 17.01 7.92 -35.79
CA SER A 404 17.06 7.02 -36.95
C SER A 404 16.94 7.75 -38.29
N ASP A 405 16.22 8.88 -38.32
CA ASP A 405 16.09 9.76 -39.47
C ASP A 405 15.85 11.21 -39.05
N GLY A 406 16.15 12.17 -39.93
CA GLY A 406 16.10 13.60 -39.63
C GLY A 406 17.48 14.19 -39.37
N SER A 407 17.53 15.20 -38.49
CA SER A 407 18.76 15.92 -38.14
C SER A 407 18.78 16.45 -36.71
N PHE A 408 19.97 16.62 -36.13
CA PHE A 408 20.20 17.34 -34.87
C PHE A 408 20.63 18.78 -35.15
N VAL A 409 20.06 19.71 -34.39
CA VAL A 409 20.38 21.14 -34.41
C VAL A 409 20.98 21.53 -33.07
N TRP A 410 22.21 22.02 -33.08
CA TRP A 410 22.89 22.55 -31.90
C TRP A 410 22.33 23.93 -31.55
N GLU A 411 21.64 23.99 -30.42
CA GLU A 411 21.03 25.22 -29.89
C GLU A 411 20.92 25.05 -28.36
N PRO A 412 22.03 25.27 -27.63
CA PRO A 412 22.10 24.98 -26.22
C PRO A 412 21.27 25.99 -25.41
N GLU A 413 20.55 25.50 -24.39
CA GLU A 413 19.84 26.36 -23.42
C GLU A 413 19.84 25.77 -22.02
N TRP A 414 19.63 26.65 -21.04
CA TRP A 414 19.39 26.30 -19.65
C TRP A 414 17.96 26.62 -19.23
N HIS A 415 17.40 25.74 -18.41
CA HIS A 415 16.16 25.97 -17.70
C HIS A 415 16.44 25.99 -16.21
N TYR A 416 16.21 27.14 -15.59
CA TYR A 416 16.50 27.34 -14.17
C TYR A 416 15.26 27.14 -13.31
N MET A 417 15.47 26.75 -12.05
CA MET A 417 14.43 26.69 -11.02
C MET A 417 13.23 25.83 -11.44
N VAL A 418 13.50 24.67 -12.07
CA VAL A 418 12.47 23.67 -12.35
C VAL A 418 12.01 23.07 -11.04
N HIS A 419 10.81 23.48 -10.62
CA HIS A 419 10.22 23.11 -9.33
C HIS A 419 9.65 21.70 -9.31
N ARG A 420 9.89 20.96 -8.22
CA ARG A 420 9.49 19.57 -8.01
C ARG A 420 8.63 19.45 -6.75
N ALA A 421 7.31 19.43 -6.95
CA ALA A 421 6.32 19.50 -5.87
C ALA A 421 6.43 18.35 -4.84
N ILE A 422 6.80 17.13 -5.27
CA ILE A 422 6.95 15.99 -4.35
C ILE A 422 8.18 16.15 -3.46
N ASP A 423 9.26 16.74 -3.98
CA ASP A 423 10.45 17.00 -3.18
C ASP A 423 10.17 18.10 -2.14
N ALA A 424 9.39 19.13 -2.51
CA ALA A 424 8.95 20.17 -1.59
C ALA A 424 8.09 19.60 -0.44
N GLU A 425 7.15 18.71 -0.77
CA GLU A 425 6.31 18.02 0.21
C GLU A 425 7.12 17.18 1.22
N ARG A 426 8.24 16.62 0.77
CA ARG A 426 9.19 15.85 1.59
C ARG A 426 10.17 16.72 2.39
N GLY A 427 10.03 18.05 2.34
CA GLY A 427 10.93 19.00 2.99
C GLY A 427 12.34 19.03 2.38
N LEU A 428 12.51 18.58 1.14
CA LEU A 428 13.77 18.61 0.40
C LEU A 428 13.86 19.87 -0.47
N ASP A 429 15.06 20.23 -0.93
CA ASP A 429 15.25 21.27 -1.96
C ASP A 429 14.49 20.88 -3.26
N PRO A 430 13.44 21.63 -3.65
CA PRO A 430 12.58 21.23 -4.75
C PRO A 430 13.02 21.78 -6.10
N ASP A 431 13.98 22.69 -6.16
CA ASP A 431 14.31 23.42 -7.38
C ASP A 431 15.58 22.86 -8.01
N SER A 432 15.56 22.60 -9.31
CA SER A 432 16.74 22.09 -10.06
C SER A 432 16.89 22.78 -11.41
N ASP A 433 18.12 22.82 -11.92
CA ASP A 433 18.41 23.40 -13.23
C ASP A 433 18.69 22.29 -14.26
N LEU A 434 18.20 22.45 -15.49
CA LEU A 434 18.34 21.48 -16.57
C LEU A 434 19.05 22.09 -17.78
N PHE A 435 19.90 21.30 -18.42
CA PHE A 435 20.60 21.70 -19.64
C PHE A 435 20.02 20.99 -20.86
N SER A 436 19.77 21.71 -21.95
CA SER A 436 19.41 21.13 -23.24
C SER A 436 20.47 21.47 -24.29
N PRO A 437 21.13 20.49 -24.93
CA PRO A 437 22.15 20.74 -25.96
C PRO A 437 21.62 21.35 -27.26
N GLY A 438 20.34 21.13 -27.57
CA GLY A 438 19.83 21.27 -28.94
C GLY A 438 18.55 20.48 -29.11
N TYR A 439 18.10 20.28 -30.35
CA TYR A 439 16.92 19.47 -30.64
C TYR A 439 17.12 18.62 -31.89
N PHE A 440 16.45 17.47 -31.93
CA PHE A 440 16.29 16.69 -33.14
C PHE A 440 15.05 17.15 -33.90
N THR A 441 15.10 17.09 -35.23
CA THR A 441 13.96 17.40 -36.08
C THR A 441 13.87 16.46 -37.27
N VAL A 442 12.65 16.06 -37.62
CA VAL A 442 12.36 15.10 -38.68
C VAL A 442 10.99 15.37 -39.30
N PHE A 443 10.85 15.15 -40.61
CA PHE A 443 9.56 15.20 -41.30
C PHE A 443 8.96 13.80 -41.41
N LEU A 444 7.76 13.62 -40.87
CA LEU A 444 7.07 12.34 -40.76
C LEU A 444 5.79 12.31 -41.59
N LYS A 445 5.71 11.36 -42.53
CA LYS A 445 4.50 11.07 -43.32
C LYS A 445 3.60 10.08 -42.58
N GLY A 446 2.35 9.94 -43.04
CA GLY A 446 1.44 8.92 -42.53
C GLY A 446 2.01 7.51 -42.69
N ASN A 447 1.71 6.64 -41.72
CA ASN A 447 2.22 5.28 -41.64
C ASN A 447 3.76 5.17 -41.63
N ARG A 448 4.45 6.18 -41.07
CA ARG A 448 5.90 6.18 -40.87
C ARG A 448 6.23 6.36 -39.40
N GLN A 449 7.40 5.84 -39.01
CA GLN A 449 7.96 6.00 -37.68
C GLN A 449 9.38 6.53 -37.71
N VAL A 450 9.79 7.10 -36.59
CA VAL A 450 11.17 7.51 -36.30
C VAL A 450 11.49 7.13 -34.86
N THR A 451 12.73 6.70 -34.61
CA THR A 451 13.19 6.27 -33.28
C THR A 451 14.34 7.15 -32.83
N LEU A 452 14.23 7.66 -31.59
CA LEU A 452 15.32 8.28 -30.85
C LEU A 452 15.86 7.25 -29.85
N ALA A 453 17.16 6.98 -29.91
CA ALA A 453 17.85 6.13 -28.95
C ALA A 453 18.76 7.00 -28.07
N ALA A 454 18.81 6.69 -26.78
CA ALA A 454 19.75 7.28 -25.83
C ALA A 454 20.45 6.16 -25.05
N GLU A 455 21.77 6.22 -24.94
CA GLU A 455 22.59 5.22 -24.27
C GLU A 455 23.68 5.88 -23.42
N ILE A 456 23.90 5.35 -22.21
CA ILE A 456 24.97 5.77 -21.30
C ILE A 456 26.06 4.70 -21.28
N ASN A 457 27.29 5.13 -21.54
CA ASN A 457 28.50 4.29 -21.55
C ASN A 457 28.40 3.10 -22.50
N ALA A 458 27.93 3.36 -23.73
CA ALA A 458 27.96 2.39 -24.82
C ALA A 458 29.36 1.77 -24.97
N ALA A 459 29.44 0.47 -25.26
CA ALA A 459 30.73 -0.16 -25.54
C ALA A 459 31.35 0.54 -26.76
N ARG A 460 32.63 0.94 -26.66
CA ARG A 460 33.32 1.77 -27.69
C ARG A 460 33.31 1.18 -29.11
N GLU A 461 33.07 -0.13 -29.24
CA GLU A 461 33.02 -0.88 -30.50
C GLU A 461 31.63 -1.48 -30.80
N SER A 462 30.59 -1.07 -30.08
CA SER A 462 29.22 -1.53 -30.35
C SER A 462 28.62 -0.84 -31.57
N ASP A 463 27.92 -1.63 -32.40
CA ASP A 463 27.07 -1.08 -33.46
C ASP A 463 25.98 -0.19 -32.83
N PRO A 464 25.55 0.88 -33.53
CA PRO A 464 24.44 1.70 -33.07
C PRO A 464 23.22 0.82 -32.76
N LEU A 465 22.52 1.15 -31.66
CA LEU A 465 21.30 0.45 -31.28
C LEU A 465 20.32 0.41 -32.45
N SER A 466 20.04 -0.80 -32.94
CA SER A 466 19.09 -1.00 -34.02
C SER A 466 17.71 -0.48 -33.58
N PRO A 467 17.04 0.37 -34.37
CA PRO A 467 15.71 0.85 -34.05
C PRO A 467 14.76 -0.34 -33.90
N ILE A 468 14.14 -0.49 -32.73
CA ILE A 468 13.14 -1.53 -32.53
C ILE A 468 11.78 -0.94 -32.89
N PRO A 469 11.07 -1.49 -33.91
CA PRO A 469 9.73 -1.07 -34.21
C PRO A 469 8.79 -1.26 -33.03
N LEU A 470 7.68 -0.51 -32.99
CA LEU A 470 6.62 -0.75 -32.03
C LEU A 470 6.14 -2.20 -32.17
N THR A 471 6.21 -2.95 -31.07
CA THR A 471 5.92 -4.39 -31.05
C THR A 471 4.45 -4.69 -31.31
N ASN A 472 3.57 -3.76 -30.92
CA ASN A 472 2.13 -3.83 -31.18
C ASN A 472 1.71 -2.81 -32.26
N ASN A 473 0.84 -3.24 -33.19
CA ASN A 473 0.13 -2.29 -34.06
C ASN A 473 -0.71 -1.37 -33.14
N PRO A 474 -0.42 -0.06 -33.06
CA PRO A 474 -1.04 0.77 -32.05
C PRO A 474 -2.54 0.98 -32.27
N ALA A 475 -3.04 0.79 -33.50
CA ALA A 475 -4.48 0.75 -33.78
C ALA A 475 -5.18 -0.40 -33.03
N GLY A 476 -4.50 -1.56 -32.87
CA GLY A 476 -5.02 -2.73 -32.14
C GLY A 476 -4.94 -2.61 -30.62
N LEU A 477 -3.92 -1.90 -30.10
CA LEU A 477 -3.72 -1.70 -28.65
C LEU A 477 -4.84 -0.83 -28.05
N PHE A 478 -5.18 0.29 -28.69
CA PHE A 478 -6.19 1.23 -28.19
C PHE A 478 -7.62 0.95 -28.70
N GLY A 479 -7.77 0.09 -29.70
CA GLY A 479 -9.05 -0.19 -30.38
C GLY A 479 -9.89 -1.37 -29.83
N SER A 480 -9.34 -2.23 -28.97
CA SER A 480 -10.04 -3.44 -28.49
C SER A 480 -10.37 -3.39 -27.00
N SER A 481 -11.62 -3.66 -26.62
CA SER A 481 -12.05 -3.69 -25.21
C SER A 481 -11.50 -4.89 -24.43
N GLU A 482 -11.22 -6.01 -25.10
CA GLU A 482 -10.70 -7.24 -24.47
C GLU A 482 -9.24 -7.11 -24.01
N ARG A 483 -8.44 -6.22 -24.61
CA ARG A 483 -7.03 -5.97 -24.20
C ARG A 483 -6.88 -4.91 -23.11
N ALA A 484 -7.98 -4.29 -22.69
CA ALA A 484 -7.93 -3.20 -21.71
C ALA A 484 -7.69 -3.66 -20.26
N VAL A 485 -7.86 -4.96 -19.99
CA VAL A 485 -7.85 -5.53 -18.63
C VAL A 485 -7.03 -6.82 -18.59
N SER A 486 -6.11 -6.93 -17.63
CA SER A 486 -5.31 -8.14 -17.37
C SER A 486 -5.64 -8.78 -16.03
N LYS A 487 -5.30 -10.05 -15.85
CA LYS A 487 -5.45 -10.70 -14.55
C LYS A 487 -4.42 -10.12 -13.56
N PRO A 488 -4.78 -9.92 -12.29
CA PRO A 488 -3.87 -9.37 -11.30
C PRO A 488 -2.54 -10.15 -11.17
N LEU A 489 -2.60 -11.48 -11.21
CA LEU A 489 -1.42 -12.33 -11.12
C LEU A 489 -0.46 -12.15 -12.31
N ASP A 490 -0.96 -11.88 -13.51
CA ASP A 490 -0.12 -11.68 -14.69
C ASP A 490 0.69 -10.38 -14.56
N ILE A 491 0.04 -9.30 -14.09
CA ILE A 491 0.69 -8.00 -13.82
C ILE A 491 1.74 -8.16 -12.72
N LEU A 492 1.35 -8.72 -11.57
CA LEU A 492 2.24 -8.86 -10.43
C LEU A 492 3.45 -9.76 -10.74
N THR A 493 3.26 -10.84 -11.49
CA THR A 493 4.36 -11.76 -11.87
C THR A 493 5.40 -11.05 -12.74
N ARG A 494 4.95 -10.18 -13.65
CA ARG A 494 5.83 -9.35 -14.49
C ARG A 494 6.51 -8.27 -13.65
N ALA A 495 5.78 -7.63 -12.75
CA ALA A 495 6.33 -6.59 -11.87
C ALA A 495 7.48 -7.11 -10.99
N LEU A 496 7.52 -8.41 -10.66
CA LEU A 496 8.68 -9.00 -9.97
C LEU A 496 9.98 -8.87 -10.80
N ASP A 497 9.90 -8.97 -12.12
CA ASP A 497 11.09 -8.91 -12.99
C ASP A 497 11.77 -7.54 -12.94
N ASP A 498 11.01 -6.48 -12.69
CA ASP A 498 11.57 -5.13 -12.62
C ASP A 498 12.54 -4.95 -11.44
N PHE A 499 12.38 -5.74 -10.36
CA PHE A 499 13.20 -5.68 -9.15
C PHE A 499 14.41 -6.63 -9.18
N VAL A 500 14.37 -7.69 -10.00
CA VAL A 500 15.45 -8.68 -10.09
C VAL A 500 16.60 -8.12 -10.91
N VAL A 501 17.79 -8.08 -10.31
CA VAL A 501 18.98 -7.49 -10.93
C VAL A 501 20.19 -8.42 -10.86
N ARG A 502 21.10 -8.28 -11.82
CA ARG A 502 22.36 -9.02 -11.84
C ARG A 502 23.31 -8.55 -10.73
N ARG A 503 23.98 -9.51 -10.09
CA ARG A 503 25.12 -9.30 -9.18
C ARG A 503 26.18 -10.37 -9.46
N GLY A 504 27.20 -10.02 -10.24
CA GLY A 504 28.17 -10.95 -10.82
C GLY A 504 27.46 -12.05 -11.61
N GLU A 505 27.78 -13.30 -11.28
CA GLU A 505 27.14 -14.50 -11.86
C GLU A 505 25.78 -14.86 -11.22
N LEU A 506 25.37 -14.14 -10.17
CA LEU A 506 24.14 -14.37 -9.43
C LEU A 506 23.16 -13.19 -9.61
N LYS A 507 22.11 -13.20 -8.78
CA LYS A 507 21.06 -12.20 -8.78
C LYS A 507 20.91 -11.58 -7.40
N SER A 508 20.43 -10.35 -7.39
CA SER A 508 20.02 -9.59 -6.21
C SER A 508 18.67 -8.91 -6.50
N VAL A 509 18.21 -8.10 -5.56
CA VAL A 509 16.91 -7.43 -5.62
C VAL A 509 17.09 -5.96 -5.29
N ILE A 510 16.67 -5.07 -6.20
CA ILE A 510 16.42 -3.67 -5.84
C ILE A 510 15.18 -3.64 -4.98
N ALA A 511 15.30 -3.16 -3.74
CA ALA A 511 14.18 -3.15 -2.80
C ALA A 511 13.01 -2.35 -3.38
N GLY A 512 13.22 -1.11 -3.80
CA GLY A 512 12.17 -0.31 -4.41
C GLY A 512 12.70 0.83 -5.26
N TYR A 513 11.91 1.18 -6.26
CA TYR A 513 12.17 2.33 -7.12
C TYR A 513 11.36 3.54 -6.63
N PRO A 514 11.95 4.75 -6.66
CA PRO A 514 13.20 5.06 -7.35
C PRO A 514 14.50 5.03 -6.53
N TRP A 515 14.46 5.01 -5.19
CA TRP A 515 15.64 5.38 -4.39
C TRP A 515 16.41 4.25 -3.72
N PHE A 516 15.87 3.04 -3.62
CA PHE A 516 16.59 1.97 -2.92
C PHE A 516 17.57 1.21 -3.82
N LEU A 517 18.50 0.52 -3.15
CA LEU A 517 19.41 -0.49 -3.70
C LEU A 517 19.06 -1.86 -3.10
N ASP A 518 20.07 -2.71 -2.89
CA ASP A 518 19.93 -4.04 -2.33
C ASP A 518 19.73 -3.96 -0.81
N TRP A 519 18.53 -4.30 -0.34
CA TRP A 519 18.24 -4.46 1.09
C TRP A 519 17.98 -5.92 1.40
N GLY A 520 18.73 -6.47 2.36
CA GLY A 520 18.74 -7.90 2.65
C GLY A 520 17.41 -8.41 3.15
N ARG A 521 16.77 -7.69 4.08
CA ARG A 521 15.42 -8.03 4.56
C ARG A 521 14.41 -8.10 3.41
N ASP A 522 14.33 -7.02 2.62
CA ASP A 522 13.38 -6.87 1.52
C ASP A 522 13.59 -7.95 0.45
N ALA A 523 14.85 -8.22 0.08
CA ALA A 523 15.20 -9.25 -0.88
C ALA A 523 14.75 -10.65 -0.41
N LEU A 524 14.91 -10.96 0.88
CA LEU A 524 14.57 -12.28 1.42
C LEU A 524 13.06 -12.48 1.58
N ILE A 525 12.31 -11.42 1.89
CA ILE A 525 10.84 -11.44 1.82
C ILE A 525 10.42 -11.58 0.35
N PHE A 526 11.05 -10.82 -0.56
CA PHE A 526 10.74 -10.82 -1.98
C PHE A 526 10.88 -12.21 -2.63
N VAL A 527 11.89 -12.99 -2.24
CA VAL A 527 12.12 -14.37 -2.72
C VAL A 527 10.87 -15.25 -2.57
N ARG A 528 10.05 -15.04 -1.53
CA ARG A 528 8.85 -15.86 -1.30
C ARG A 528 7.81 -15.68 -2.41
N GLY A 529 7.68 -14.48 -2.98
CA GLY A 529 6.86 -14.22 -4.16
C GLY A 529 7.45 -14.80 -5.43
N LEU A 530 8.78 -14.80 -5.61
CA LEU A 530 9.43 -15.51 -6.72
C LEU A 530 9.11 -17.00 -6.69
N ILE A 531 9.19 -17.62 -5.51
CA ILE A 531 8.84 -19.02 -5.30
C ILE A 531 7.38 -19.28 -5.64
N ALA A 532 6.45 -18.43 -5.17
CA ALA A 532 5.03 -18.54 -5.50
C ALA A 532 4.75 -18.36 -7.00
N ALA A 533 5.52 -17.51 -7.69
CA ALA A 533 5.49 -17.31 -9.14
C ALA A 533 6.24 -18.39 -9.94
N GLN A 534 6.75 -19.44 -9.28
CA GLN A 534 7.54 -20.53 -9.88
C GLN A 534 8.86 -20.06 -10.54
N LYS A 535 9.38 -18.90 -10.15
CA LYS A 535 10.70 -18.38 -10.54
C LYS A 535 11.79 -18.89 -9.58
N THR A 536 11.89 -20.22 -9.43
CA THR A 536 12.76 -20.85 -8.43
C THR A 536 14.25 -20.72 -8.78
N GLY A 537 14.61 -20.58 -10.06
CA GLY A 537 15.99 -20.31 -10.48
C GLY A 537 16.51 -18.98 -9.93
N GLU A 538 15.72 -17.91 -10.10
CA GLU A 538 16.00 -16.60 -9.51
C GLU A 538 16.08 -16.67 -7.99
N ALA A 539 15.15 -17.38 -7.35
CA ALA A 539 15.15 -17.57 -5.90
C ALA A 539 16.43 -18.26 -5.40
N ARG A 540 16.90 -19.29 -6.11
CA ARG A 540 18.17 -19.98 -5.82
C ARG A 540 19.36 -19.04 -5.93
N ASP A 541 19.45 -18.26 -7.00
CA ASP A 541 20.55 -17.32 -7.21
C ASP A 541 20.64 -16.27 -6.09
N ILE A 542 19.49 -15.70 -5.69
CA ILE A 542 19.40 -14.71 -4.62
C ILE A 542 19.76 -15.34 -3.27
N LEU A 543 19.19 -16.49 -2.92
CA LEU A 543 19.53 -17.17 -1.67
C LEU A 543 21.01 -17.56 -1.61
N LYS A 544 21.58 -18.03 -2.72
CA LYS A 544 23.02 -18.30 -2.82
C LYS A 544 23.83 -17.02 -2.59
N GLN A 545 23.43 -15.90 -3.20
CA GLN A 545 24.11 -14.62 -3.06
C GLN A 545 24.12 -14.13 -1.60
N PHE A 546 22.97 -14.19 -0.91
CA PHE A 546 22.88 -13.79 0.49
C PHE A 546 23.59 -14.77 1.42
N GLY A 547 23.54 -16.07 1.15
CA GLY A 547 24.24 -17.09 1.93
C GLY A 547 25.76 -16.85 1.97
N GLN A 548 26.36 -16.34 0.89
CA GLN A 548 27.79 -15.99 0.84
C GLN A 548 28.19 -14.89 1.83
N PHE A 549 27.25 -14.04 2.24
CA PHE A 549 27.50 -12.95 3.19
C PHE A 549 27.32 -13.36 4.65
N GLU A 550 26.92 -14.60 4.96
CA GLU A 550 26.73 -15.03 6.34
C GLU A 550 28.06 -15.06 7.11
N GLN A 551 28.06 -14.40 8.26
CA GLN A 551 29.21 -14.33 9.16
C GLN A 551 28.70 -14.34 10.60
N GLN A 552 29.05 -15.37 11.36
CA GLN A 552 28.72 -15.51 12.79
C GLN A 552 27.21 -15.32 13.08
N GLY A 553 26.37 -15.85 12.20
CA GLY A 553 24.91 -15.87 12.28
C GLY A 553 24.21 -14.59 11.84
N THR A 554 24.95 -13.60 11.36
CA THR A 554 24.39 -12.34 10.85
C THR A 554 24.34 -12.35 9.32
N LEU A 555 23.52 -11.48 8.75
CA LEU A 555 23.46 -11.15 7.32
C LEU A 555 23.45 -9.63 7.15
N PRO A 556 23.84 -9.09 5.99
CA PRO A 556 23.76 -7.65 5.73
C PRO A 556 22.30 -7.18 5.66
N ASN A 557 22.00 -6.05 6.30
CA ASN A 557 20.72 -5.36 6.15
C ASN A 557 20.65 -4.62 4.80
N MET A 558 21.77 -4.08 4.35
CA MET A 558 21.88 -3.32 3.09
C MET A 558 23.23 -3.63 2.44
N ILE A 559 23.22 -3.78 1.11
CA ILE A 559 24.42 -3.98 0.29
C ILE A 559 24.55 -2.78 -0.65
N ARG A 560 25.55 -1.92 -0.44
CA ARG A 560 25.82 -0.75 -1.29
C ARG A 560 27.01 -1.05 -2.19
N GLY A 561 26.75 -1.36 -3.46
CA GLY A 561 27.79 -1.82 -4.37
C GLY A 561 28.44 -3.11 -3.83
N ASN A 562 29.69 -3.02 -3.39
CA ASN A 562 30.42 -4.13 -2.75
C ASN A 562 30.46 -4.06 -1.21
N ASP A 563 29.92 -3.01 -0.59
CA ASP A 563 29.88 -2.87 0.86
C ASP A 563 28.67 -3.60 1.45
N ALA A 564 28.95 -4.62 2.26
CA ALA A 564 27.97 -5.40 3.03
C ALA A 564 28.21 -5.26 4.56
N GLY A 565 28.80 -4.14 4.97
CA GLY A 565 29.19 -3.87 6.36
C GLY A 565 28.02 -3.56 7.29
N ASN A 566 26.91 -3.02 6.79
CA ASN A 566 25.70 -2.81 7.60
C ASN A 566 25.02 -4.17 7.86
N ARG A 567 25.04 -4.60 9.12
CA ARG A 567 24.47 -5.87 9.59
C ARG A 567 23.51 -5.65 10.76
N ASP A 568 22.90 -4.47 10.82
CA ASP A 568 22.00 -4.05 11.90
C ASP A 568 20.59 -4.58 11.62
N THR A 569 20.45 -5.90 11.70
CA THR A 569 19.19 -6.61 11.43
C THR A 569 19.10 -7.90 12.24
N SER A 570 17.97 -8.06 12.92
CA SER A 570 17.59 -9.27 13.68
C SER A 570 16.76 -10.23 12.85
N ASP A 571 16.03 -9.72 11.86
CA ASP A 571 15.05 -10.45 11.07
C ASP A 571 15.59 -10.99 9.75
N ALA A 572 16.57 -10.35 9.10
CA ALA A 572 17.09 -10.82 7.80
C ALA A 572 17.61 -12.28 7.86
N PRO A 573 18.42 -12.71 8.86
CA PRO A 573 18.81 -14.12 8.98
C PRO A 573 17.63 -15.09 9.15
N LEU A 574 16.57 -14.65 9.82
CA LEU A 574 15.37 -15.48 10.02
C LEU A 574 14.50 -15.54 8.76
N TRP A 575 14.36 -14.44 8.02
CA TRP A 575 13.74 -14.42 6.70
C TRP A 575 14.50 -15.28 5.70
N PHE A 576 15.84 -15.29 5.75
CA PHE A 576 16.67 -16.19 4.94
C PHE A 576 16.32 -17.65 5.18
N MET A 577 16.25 -18.06 6.46
CA MET A 577 15.85 -19.42 6.82
C MET A 577 14.43 -19.74 6.36
N LEU A 578 13.49 -18.80 6.52
CA LEU A 578 12.11 -18.99 6.07
C LEU A 578 12.03 -19.15 4.53
N ALA A 579 12.72 -18.31 3.77
CA ALA A 579 12.77 -18.40 2.32
C ALA A 579 13.42 -19.72 1.83
N CYS A 580 14.47 -20.19 2.51
CA CYS A 580 15.04 -21.52 2.25
C CYS A 580 14.01 -22.63 2.49
N ASN A 581 13.26 -22.56 3.59
CA ASN A 581 12.20 -23.53 3.90
C ASN A 581 11.06 -23.49 2.89
N ASP A 582 10.65 -22.30 2.44
CA ASP A 582 9.63 -22.13 1.40
C ASP A 582 10.11 -22.74 0.07
N LEU A 583 11.38 -22.58 -0.29
CA LEU A 583 11.95 -23.16 -1.51
C LEU A 583 12.08 -24.70 -1.44
N ILE A 584 12.54 -25.25 -0.30
CA ILE A 584 12.59 -26.70 -0.04
C ILE A 584 11.20 -27.33 -0.27
N ARG A 585 10.15 -26.67 0.25
CA ARG A 585 8.76 -27.13 0.11
C ARG A 585 8.25 -27.03 -1.33
N ALA A 586 8.59 -25.96 -2.03
CA ALA A 586 8.14 -25.75 -3.40
C ALA A 586 8.76 -26.75 -4.39
N GLU A 587 10.03 -27.09 -4.22
CA GLU A 587 10.75 -28.03 -5.10
C GLU A 587 10.61 -29.50 -4.67
N ASN A 588 10.11 -29.73 -3.45
CA ASN A 588 10.05 -31.06 -2.82
C ASN A 588 11.41 -31.79 -2.88
N ALA A 589 12.49 -31.02 -2.74
CA ALA A 589 13.87 -31.48 -2.90
C ALA A 589 14.76 -30.87 -1.82
N ASN A 590 15.68 -31.70 -1.31
CA ASN A 590 16.67 -31.29 -0.31
C ASN A 590 18.02 -30.90 -0.94
N ASP A 591 18.13 -30.90 -2.26
CA ASP A 591 19.37 -30.57 -2.99
C ASP A 591 19.82 -29.14 -2.72
N ILE A 592 18.87 -28.23 -2.48
CA ILE A 592 19.14 -26.88 -2.01
C ILE A 592 20.03 -26.90 -0.76
N LEU A 593 19.87 -27.86 0.17
CA LEU A 593 20.66 -27.91 1.41
C LEU A 593 22.16 -28.14 1.15
N ASP A 594 22.51 -28.69 0.00
CA ASP A 594 23.89 -28.94 -0.43
C ASP A 594 24.41 -27.86 -1.39
N MET A 595 23.60 -26.82 -1.67
CA MET A 595 23.99 -25.68 -2.50
C MET A 595 25.19 -24.94 -1.90
N ASP A 596 26.28 -24.89 -2.66
CA ASP A 596 27.52 -24.21 -2.25
C ASP A 596 27.38 -22.69 -2.28
N CYS A 597 27.62 -22.06 -1.13
CA CYS A 597 27.61 -20.62 -0.89
C CYS A 597 29.02 -20.17 -0.46
N ALA A 598 29.93 -20.07 -1.41
CA ALA A 598 31.34 -19.72 -1.20
C ALA A 598 32.12 -20.72 -0.30
N GLY A 599 32.06 -22.01 -0.65
CA GLY A 599 32.77 -23.10 0.04
C GLY A 599 32.03 -23.69 1.24
N ARG A 600 30.81 -23.21 1.53
CA ARG A 600 29.95 -23.70 2.61
C ARG A 600 28.57 -24.08 2.04
N PRO A 601 28.07 -25.30 2.27
CA PRO A 601 26.71 -25.66 1.88
C PRO A 601 25.70 -24.86 2.71
N ILE A 602 24.56 -24.49 2.11
CA ILE A 602 23.53 -23.69 2.78
C ILE A 602 23.03 -24.33 4.09
N ARG A 603 23.05 -25.66 4.20
CA ARG A 603 22.78 -26.39 5.45
C ARG A 603 23.64 -25.88 6.61
N GLN A 604 24.94 -25.71 6.37
CA GLN A 604 25.86 -25.21 7.39
C GLN A 604 25.61 -23.75 7.73
N ILE A 605 25.13 -22.95 6.77
CA ILE A 605 24.75 -21.55 7.00
C ILE A 605 23.51 -21.48 7.89
N ILE A 606 22.46 -22.25 7.59
CA ILE A 606 21.24 -22.36 8.40
C ILE A 606 21.56 -22.76 9.84
N LEU A 607 22.42 -23.77 10.02
CA LEU A 607 22.87 -24.21 11.34
C LEU A 607 23.72 -23.15 12.06
N SER A 608 24.59 -22.44 11.34
CA SER A 608 25.41 -21.34 11.87
C SER A 608 24.51 -20.24 12.45
N ILE A 609 23.52 -19.78 11.68
CA ILE A 609 22.55 -18.76 12.12
C ILE A 609 21.85 -19.20 13.40
N GLY A 610 21.27 -20.40 13.42
CA GLY A 610 20.57 -20.91 14.59
C GLY A 610 21.44 -21.00 15.83
N GLN A 611 22.67 -21.51 15.70
CA GLN A 611 23.61 -21.64 16.82
C GLN A 611 24.08 -20.27 17.33
N SER A 612 24.41 -19.35 16.43
CA SER A 612 24.84 -18.00 16.78
C SER A 612 23.76 -17.20 17.50
N ILE A 613 22.50 -17.28 17.08
CA ILE A 613 21.39 -16.64 17.81
C ILE A 613 21.26 -17.21 19.23
N MET A 614 21.44 -18.52 19.40
CA MET A 614 21.41 -19.15 20.72
C MET A 614 22.56 -18.70 21.64
N THR A 615 23.77 -18.58 21.11
CA THR A 615 24.96 -18.20 21.90
C THR A 615 25.12 -16.69 22.07
N GLY A 616 24.56 -15.91 21.15
CA GLY A 616 24.78 -14.48 20.98
C GLY A 616 25.55 -14.18 19.69
N THR A 617 25.03 -13.27 18.87
CA THR A 617 25.70 -12.72 17.70
C THR A 617 26.59 -11.52 18.07
N PRO A 618 27.57 -11.13 17.24
CA PRO A 618 28.45 -9.99 17.53
C PRO A 618 27.71 -8.65 17.68
N ASN A 619 26.57 -8.50 17.02
CA ASN A 619 25.73 -7.29 17.03
C ASN A 619 24.65 -7.33 18.14
N GLY A 620 24.74 -8.23 19.11
CA GLY A 620 23.94 -8.19 20.34
C GLY A 620 22.61 -8.96 20.31
N ILE A 621 22.31 -9.70 19.24
CA ILE A 621 21.12 -10.56 19.16
C ILE A 621 21.40 -11.83 19.96
N ARG A 622 20.51 -12.20 20.88
CA ARG A 622 20.76 -13.35 21.75
C ARG A 622 19.48 -13.99 22.26
N MET A 623 19.46 -15.32 22.31
CA MET A 623 18.40 -16.07 22.95
C MET A 623 18.49 -16.02 24.49
N ASP A 624 17.37 -15.71 25.15
CA ASP A 624 17.18 -15.92 26.58
C ASP A 624 17.05 -17.43 26.86
N PRO A 625 17.96 -18.05 27.63
CA PRO A 625 17.92 -19.48 27.90
C PRO A 625 16.68 -19.91 28.72
N ALA A 626 16.12 -19.02 29.54
CA ALA A 626 14.99 -19.34 30.40
C ALA A 626 13.69 -19.51 29.62
N THR A 627 13.49 -18.71 28.57
CA THR A 627 12.25 -18.68 27.77
C THR A 627 12.43 -19.22 26.34
N GLY A 628 13.65 -19.17 25.79
CA GLY A 628 13.94 -19.46 24.38
C GLY A 628 13.68 -18.29 23.44
N LEU A 629 13.21 -17.15 23.95
CA LEU A 629 12.91 -15.94 23.18
C LEU A 629 14.19 -15.21 22.78
N VAL A 630 14.16 -14.48 21.66
CA VAL A 630 15.32 -13.80 21.09
C VAL A 630 15.25 -12.30 21.38
N PHE A 631 16.28 -11.80 22.06
CA PHE A 631 16.53 -10.39 22.26
C PHE A 631 17.01 -9.72 20.96
N SER A 632 16.47 -8.55 20.66
CA SER A 632 16.84 -7.68 19.55
C SER A 632 17.27 -6.30 20.08
N PRO A 633 18.39 -5.74 19.60
CA PRO A 633 18.69 -4.32 19.74
C PRO A 633 17.60 -3.43 19.13
N ALA A 634 17.60 -2.14 19.49
CA ALA A 634 16.79 -1.12 18.83
C ALA A 634 17.14 -1.03 17.34
N HIS A 635 16.17 -0.69 16.49
CA HIS A 635 16.33 -0.47 15.03
C HIS A 635 16.73 -1.70 14.19
N PHE A 636 16.74 -2.91 14.78
CA PHE A 636 17.16 -4.12 14.04
C PHE A 636 15.97 -4.88 13.41
N THR A 637 14.74 -4.49 13.69
CA THR A 637 13.52 -5.04 13.09
C THR A 637 13.15 -4.28 11.82
N TRP A 638 12.21 -4.76 11.01
CA TRP A 638 11.68 -4.00 9.87
C TRP A 638 11.14 -2.60 10.20
N MET A 639 10.84 -2.33 11.47
CA MET A 639 10.57 -0.98 11.99
C MET A 639 11.88 -0.30 12.45
N ASP A 640 12.78 0.01 11.51
CA ASP A 640 14.21 0.34 11.73
C ASP A 640 14.58 1.83 11.68
N THR A 641 13.61 2.74 11.75
CA THR A 641 13.93 4.18 11.68
C THR A 641 14.81 4.62 12.85
N ASP A 642 16.00 5.14 12.55
CA ASP A 642 16.99 5.63 13.52
C ASP A 642 17.41 7.10 13.25
N HIS A 643 17.93 7.74 14.28
CA HIS A 643 18.43 9.12 14.33
C HIS A 643 17.43 10.17 13.77
N PRO A 644 16.31 10.47 14.48
CA PRO A 644 15.92 9.92 15.77
C PRO A 644 15.31 8.53 15.65
N ALA A 645 15.38 7.78 16.75
CA ALA A 645 14.73 6.50 16.92
C ALA A 645 13.21 6.64 16.79
N GLY A 646 12.66 6.41 15.59
CA GLY A 646 11.24 6.64 15.31
C GLY A 646 10.33 5.60 15.96
N SER A 647 10.79 4.35 16.06
CA SER A 647 10.05 3.23 16.65
C SER A 647 10.96 2.39 17.54
N PRO A 648 11.29 2.87 18.75
CA PRO A 648 12.20 2.14 19.65
C PRO A 648 11.55 0.83 20.11
N ARG A 649 12.12 -0.30 19.69
CA ARG A 649 11.61 -1.66 19.95
C ARG A 649 12.71 -2.60 20.43
N GLN A 650 13.48 -2.13 21.42
CA GLN A 650 14.55 -2.91 22.03
C GLN A 650 13.98 -3.92 23.03
N GLY A 651 14.41 -5.18 22.95
CA GLY A 651 13.93 -6.25 23.82
C GLY A 651 13.50 -7.46 23.02
N TYR A 652 12.25 -7.91 23.18
CA TYR A 652 11.73 -9.09 22.49
C TYR A 652 10.54 -8.73 21.59
N PRO A 653 10.78 -8.26 20.34
CA PRO A 653 9.72 -7.95 19.38
C PRO A 653 8.96 -9.22 18.94
N ILE A 654 7.64 -9.14 18.82
CA ILE A 654 6.77 -10.32 18.57
C ILE A 654 7.07 -11.02 17.24
N GLU A 655 7.36 -10.28 16.17
CA GLU A 655 7.65 -10.86 14.86
C GLU A 655 8.99 -11.59 14.81
N ILE A 656 9.98 -11.16 15.59
CA ILE A 656 11.25 -11.87 15.74
C ILE A 656 11.00 -13.23 16.40
N GLN A 657 10.09 -13.29 17.38
CA GLN A 657 9.73 -14.55 18.02
C GLN A 657 8.97 -15.48 17.06
N ALA A 658 8.07 -14.93 16.24
CA ALA A 658 7.34 -15.70 15.23
C ALA A 658 8.27 -16.27 14.15
N LEU A 659 9.22 -15.47 13.66
CA LEU A 659 10.24 -15.88 12.72
C LEU A 659 11.20 -16.91 13.32
N TRP A 660 11.63 -16.71 14.56
CA TRP A 660 12.48 -17.67 15.28
C TRP A 660 11.77 -19.01 15.50
N HIS A 661 10.49 -18.98 15.87
CA HIS A 661 9.67 -20.18 15.97
C HIS A 661 9.62 -20.97 14.65
N ALA A 662 9.41 -20.29 13.52
CA ALA A 662 9.46 -20.94 12.21
C ALA A 662 10.86 -21.48 11.87
N ALA A 663 11.92 -20.73 12.17
CA ALA A 663 13.30 -21.13 11.96
C ALA A 663 13.69 -22.38 12.77
N LEU A 664 13.21 -22.52 14.01
CA LEU A 664 13.41 -23.72 14.85
C LEU A 664 12.79 -24.97 14.22
N SER A 665 11.65 -24.84 13.54
CA SER A 665 11.03 -25.94 12.79
C SER A 665 11.92 -26.40 11.63
N LEU A 666 12.57 -25.48 10.93
CA LEU A 666 13.53 -25.80 9.87
C LEU A 666 14.80 -26.43 10.45
N LEU A 667 15.35 -25.90 11.55
CA LEU A 667 16.53 -26.46 12.21
C LEU A 667 16.31 -27.91 12.63
N ALA A 668 15.12 -28.24 13.13
CA ALA A 668 14.75 -29.61 13.47
C ALA A 668 14.73 -30.56 12.25
N GLN A 669 14.54 -30.04 11.04
CA GLN A 669 14.53 -30.82 9.79
C GLN A 669 15.93 -30.93 9.17
N VAL A 670 16.77 -29.89 9.35
CA VAL A 670 18.04 -29.72 8.64
C VAL A 670 19.25 -30.22 9.44
N ASP A 671 19.19 -30.20 10.77
CA ASP A 671 20.25 -30.74 11.63
C ASP A 671 20.25 -32.28 11.62
N ARG A 672 21.26 -32.88 12.24
CA ARG A 672 21.37 -34.33 12.39
C ARG A 672 20.21 -34.89 13.22
N PRO A 673 19.72 -36.11 12.92
CA PRO A 673 18.58 -36.71 13.63
C PRO A 673 18.71 -36.71 15.16
N GLU A 674 19.92 -36.82 15.71
CA GLU A 674 20.15 -36.84 17.16
C GLU A 674 19.85 -35.49 17.83
N ASN A 675 19.95 -34.38 17.09
CA ASN A 675 19.66 -33.03 17.57
C ASN A 675 18.19 -32.61 17.37
N GLN A 676 17.42 -33.36 16.58
CA GLN A 676 16.04 -33.02 16.23
C GLN A 676 15.16 -32.79 17.47
N HIS A 677 15.29 -33.64 18.49
CA HIS A 677 14.49 -33.53 19.71
C HIS A 677 14.78 -32.23 20.48
N ARG A 678 16.04 -31.78 20.51
CA ARG A 678 16.43 -30.52 21.16
C ARG A 678 15.78 -29.32 20.48
N TRP A 679 15.78 -29.27 19.15
CA TRP A 679 15.13 -28.21 18.38
C TRP A 679 13.61 -28.22 18.58
N GLN A 680 12.97 -29.40 18.57
CA GLN A 680 11.54 -29.53 18.83
C GLN A 680 11.14 -29.10 20.25
N GLN A 681 11.97 -29.38 21.25
CA GLN A 681 11.74 -28.90 22.62
C GLN A 681 11.82 -27.37 22.68
N LEU A 682 12.82 -26.77 22.04
CA LEU A 682 12.97 -25.32 22.00
C LEU A 682 11.83 -24.64 21.22
N TYR A 683 11.41 -25.22 20.10
CA TYR A 683 10.23 -24.81 19.32
C TYR A 683 8.99 -24.71 20.22
N LYS A 684 8.65 -25.78 20.96
CA LYS A 684 7.49 -25.81 21.88
C LYS A 684 7.65 -24.83 23.04
N LYS A 685 8.88 -24.65 23.52
CA LYS A 685 9.19 -23.70 24.60
C LYS A 685 8.90 -22.26 24.17
N VAL A 686 9.41 -21.86 23.00
CA VAL A 686 9.12 -20.54 22.41
C VAL A 686 7.62 -20.34 22.24
N GLN A 687 6.91 -21.31 21.65
CA GLN A 687 5.46 -21.25 21.46
C GLN A 687 4.71 -21.01 22.78
N THR A 688 5.11 -21.72 23.84
CA THR A 688 4.50 -21.59 25.19
C THR A 688 4.76 -20.21 25.80
N PHE A 689 6.00 -19.71 25.71
CA PHE A 689 6.35 -18.42 26.33
C PHE A 689 5.85 -17.21 25.53
N VAL A 690 5.69 -17.33 24.20
CA VAL A 690 5.00 -16.31 23.39
C VAL A 690 3.58 -16.12 23.93
N GLN A 691 2.80 -17.20 24.04
CA GLN A 691 1.42 -17.12 24.57
C GLN A 691 1.38 -16.63 26.02
N LYS A 692 2.34 -17.03 26.85
CA LYS A 692 2.37 -16.68 28.28
C LYS A 692 2.76 -15.24 28.56
N LEU A 693 3.74 -14.69 27.84
CA LEU A 693 4.34 -13.38 28.15
C LEU A 693 3.78 -12.24 27.30
N PHE A 694 3.35 -12.51 26.06
CA PHE A 694 2.87 -11.46 25.17
C PHE A 694 1.36 -11.24 25.24
N TRP A 695 0.56 -12.23 25.65
CA TRP A 695 -0.89 -12.08 25.69
C TRP A 695 -1.35 -11.11 26.77
N ASN A 696 -1.92 -9.98 26.37
CA ASN A 696 -2.51 -9.00 27.28
C ASN A 696 -4.00 -9.27 27.44
N LYS A 697 -4.42 -9.64 28.67
CA LYS A 697 -5.81 -9.98 28.99
C LYS A 697 -6.75 -8.76 28.98
N THR A 698 -6.24 -7.56 29.20
CA THR A 698 -7.04 -6.33 29.24
C THR A 698 -7.34 -5.85 27.83
N THR A 699 -6.32 -5.87 26.96
CA THR A 699 -6.46 -5.37 25.58
C THR A 699 -6.88 -6.43 24.57
N GLU A 700 -6.79 -7.71 24.94
CA GLU A 700 -7.11 -8.89 24.11
C GLU A 700 -6.28 -9.00 22.80
N PHE A 701 -5.02 -8.57 22.84
CA PHE A 701 -4.05 -8.79 21.76
C PHE A 701 -2.64 -9.03 22.32
N LEU A 702 -1.69 -9.39 21.46
CA LEU A 702 -0.29 -9.59 21.86
C LEU A 702 0.42 -8.24 21.96
N SER A 703 1.20 -8.02 23.03
CA SER A 703 2.20 -6.94 23.09
C SER A 703 3.06 -6.96 21.84
N ASP A 704 3.39 -5.79 21.32
CA ASP A 704 4.22 -5.67 20.13
C ASP A 704 5.70 -5.92 20.46
N CYS A 705 6.14 -5.46 21.63
CA CYS A 705 7.46 -5.73 22.19
C CYS A 705 7.39 -5.99 23.69
N LEU A 706 8.22 -6.92 24.18
CA LEU A 706 8.60 -6.94 25.59
C LEU A 706 9.89 -6.11 25.75
N HIS A 707 9.76 -4.88 26.22
CA HIS A 707 10.85 -3.92 26.35
C HIS A 707 11.85 -4.37 27.41
N ALA A 708 13.11 -4.45 27.02
CA ALA A 708 14.18 -4.96 27.87
C ALA A 708 15.51 -4.30 27.51
N SER A 709 16.33 -4.04 28.53
CA SER A 709 17.74 -3.69 28.34
C SER A 709 18.55 -4.91 27.90
N PHE A 710 19.72 -4.69 27.29
CA PHE A 710 20.61 -5.79 26.93
C PHE A 710 20.95 -6.66 28.16
N GLY A 711 20.73 -7.97 28.04
CA GLY A 711 20.95 -8.96 29.10
C GLY A 711 19.80 -9.15 30.08
N GLN A 712 18.75 -8.33 30.03
CA GLN A 712 17.55 -8.51 30.86
C GLN A 712 16.71 -9.71 30.35
N PRO A 713 16.35 -10.67 31.22
CA PRO A 713 15.53 -11.82 30.83
C PRO A 713 14.14 -11.42 30.36
N ALA A 714 13.53 -12.20 29.45
CA ALA A 714 12.20 -11.89 28.91
C ALA A 714 11.10 -11.93 29.98
N ALA A 715 11.27 -12.73 31.04
CA ALA A 715 10.33 -12.80 32.15
C ALA A 715 10.31 -11.53 33.03
N GLU A 716 11.35 -10.68 32.95
CA GLU A 716 11.48 -9.42 33.66
C GLU A 716 11.27 -8.21 32.73
N ALA A 717 11.03 -8.45 31.44
CA ALA A 717 10.79 -7.41 30.45
C ALA A 717 9.41 -6.75 30.64
N THR A 718 9.27 -5.52 30.17
CA THR A 718 8.03 -4.75 30.28
C THR A 718 7.20 -4.91 29.01
N PRO A 719 6.02 -5.54 29.04
CA PRO A 719 5.13 -5.60 27.87
C PRO A 719 4.56 -4.22 27.55
N ASP A 720 4.52 -3.86 26.26
CA ASP A 720 3.74 -2.72 25.79
C ASP A 720 2.27 -3.09 25.45
N ASP A 721 1.47 -2.07 25.18
CA ASP A 721 0.08 -2.16 24.74
C ASP A 721 -0.14 -1.50 23.36
N ALA A 722 0.93 -1.24 22.62
CA ALA A 722 0.88 -0.67 21.29
C ALA A 722 0.29 -1.68 20.30
N LEU A 723 -0.91 -1.39 19.78
CA LEU A 723 -1.53 -2.27 18.80
C LEU A 723 -0.89 -2.08 17.42
N ARG A 724 -0.07 -3.05 17.02
CA ARG A 724 0.65 -3.11 15.74
C ARG A 724 0.31 -4.38 14.94
N PRO A 725 0.56 -4.39 13.62
CA PRO A 725 0.27 -5.55 12.76
C PRO A 725 1.26 -6.71 12.92
N ASN A 726 2.38 -6.53 13.61
CA ASN A 726 3.45 -7.53 13.75
C ASN A 726 2.97 -8.87 14.33
N GLN A 727 2.00 -8.84 15.24
CA GLN A 727 1.38 -10.03 15.83
C GLN A 727 0.69 -10.96 14.83
N ILE A 728 0.33 -10.46 13.63
CA ILE A 728 -0.24 -11.28 12.55
C ILE A 728 0.75 -12.37 12.14
N LEU A 729 2.06 -12.09 12.17
CA LEU A 729 3.10 -13.07 11.87
C LEU A 729 3.14 -14.21 12.88
N ALA A 730 2.72 -13.98 14.13
CA ALA A 730 2.60 -15.06 15.11
C ALA A 730 1.54 -16.10 14.69
N ILE A 731 0.50 -15.68 13.96
CA ILE A 731 -0.50 -16.59 13.38
C ILE A 731 0.04 -17.26 12.12
N THR A 732 0.53 -16.48 11.15
CA THR A 732 0.93 -17.03 9.83
C THR A 732 2.15 -17.94 9.91
N LEU A 733 3.03 -17.74 10.89
CA LEU A 733 4.21 -18.56 11.16
C LEU A 733 4.00 -19.60 12.30
N GLY A 734 2.78 -19.68 12.83
CA GLY A 734 2.35 -20.75 13.74
C GLY A 734 2.83 -20.64 15.19
N ALA A 735 3.41 -19.51 15.61
CA ALA A 735 3.78 -19.27 17.01
C ALA A 735 2.54 -19.18 17.93
N VAL A 736 1.38 -18.84 17.38
CA VAL A 736 0.07 -18.90 18.03
C VAL A 736 -0.90 -19.68 17.16
N ASP A 737 -1.48 -20.75 17.72
CA ASP A 737 -2.41 -21.66 17.04
C ASP A 737 -3.78 -21.76 17.74
N ASP A 738 -3.91 -21.23 18.96
CA ASP A 738 -5.20 -21.12 19.66
C ASP A 738 -6.18 -20.26 18.87
N LYS A 739 -7.26 -20.87 18.40
CA LYS A 739 -8.23 -20.21 17.52
C LYS A 739 -8.94 -19.03 18.17
N GLN A 740 -9.15 -19.04 19.49
CA GLN A 740 -9.81 -17.92 20.16
C GLN A 740 -8.87 -16.72 20.24
N ILE A 741 -7.60 -16.96 20.59
CA ILE A 741 -6.55 -15.93 20.58
C ILE A 741 -6.37 -15.36 19.17
N CYS A 742 -6.24 -16.21 18.14
CA CYS A 742 -6.11 -15.75 16.75
C CYS A 742 -7.28 -14.88 16.31
N ARG A 743 -8.52 -15.23 16.68
CA ARG A 743 -9.72 -14.43 16.38
C ARG A 743 -9.67 -13.05 17.04
N ARG A 744 -9.19 -12.97 18.29
CA ARG A 744 -9.05 -11.71 19.03
C ARG A 744 -7.97 -10.81 18.44
N ILE A 745 -6.81 -11.39 18.08
CA ILE A 745 -5.73 -10.69 17.36
C ILE A 745 -6.26 -10.08 16.06
N LEU A 746 -6.96 -10.87 15.24
CA LEU A 746 -7.51 -10.39 13.96
C LEU A 746 -8.55 -9.29 14.17
N ALA A 747 -9.48 -9.46 15.12
CA ALA A 747 -10.47 -8.44 15.46
C ALA A 747 -9.83 -7.13 15.94
N ALA A 748 -8.72 -7.20 16.69
CA ALA A 748 -7.95 -6.03 17.07
C ALA A 748 -7.32 -5.37 15.84
N CYS A 749 -6.69 -6.14 14.95
CA CYS A 749 -6.03 -5.62 13.75
C CYS A 749 -6.98 -5.06 12.67
N GLU A 750 -8.29 -5.35 12.70
CA GLU A 750 -9.27 -4.75 11.77
C GLU A 750 -9.26 -3.21 11.78
N GLN A 751 -8.94 -2.58 12.92
CA GLN A 751 -8.87 -1.12 13.02
C GLN A 751 -7.60 -0.52 12.38
N LEU A 752 -6.62 -1.37 12.03
CA LEU A 752 -5.40 -0.97 11.31
C LEU A 752 -5.62 -0.97 9.80
N LEU A 753 -6.65 -1.64 9.31
CA LEU A 753 -6.86 -1.82 7.88
C LEU A 753 -7.28 -0.52 7.20
N VAL A 754 -6.63 -0.24 6.08
CA VAL A 754 -6.99 0.77 5.09
C VAL A 754 -6.95 0.13 3.70
N PRO A 755 -7.56 0.72 2.66
CA PRO A 755 -7.57 0.12 1.33
C PRO A 755 -6.15 -0.16 0.81
N GLY A 756 -5.81 -1.44 0.60
CA GLY A 756 -4.53 -1.89 0.05
C GLY A 756 -3.34 -1.91 1.01
N ALA A 757 -3.51 -1.52 2.28
CA ALA A 757 -2.43 -1.44 3.26
C ALA A 757 -2.92 -1.65 4.70
N ILE A 758 -1.98 -1.76 5.65
CA ILE A 758 -2.27 -1.87 7.09
C ILE A 758 -1.43 -0.87 7.89
N ARG A 759 -2.09 -0.05 8.72
CA ARG A 759 -1.43 0.92 9.61
C ARG A 759 -0.40 0.22 10.49
N SER A 760 0.78 0.82 10.61
CA SER A 760 1.88 0.35 11.47
C SER A 760 1.57 0.48 12.97
N LEU A 761 0.67 1.39 13.34
CA LEU A 761 0.20 1.63 14.70
C LEU A 761 -1.27 2.04 14.69
N ALA A 762 -2.05 1.56 15.66
CA ALA A 762 -3.43 1.96 15.82
C ALA A 762 -3.54 3.41 16.32
N ASP A 763 -4.55 4.11 15.81
CA ASP A 763 -4.93 5.44 16.28
C ASP A 763 -5.68 5.36 17.61
N ARG A 764 -4.92 5.20 18.70
CA ARG A 764 -5.43 5.08 20.06
C ARG A 764 -4.35 5.45 21.09
N PRO A 765 -4.77 5.81 22.32
CA PRO A 765 -3.83 5.96 23.42
C PRO A 765 -3.11 4.65 23.76
N VAL A 766 -1.89 4.80 24.31
CA VAL A 766 -1.07 3.72 24.87
C VAL A 766 -0.73 4.01 26.33
N ASP A 767 -0.73 2.97 27.16
CA ASP A 767 -0.30 3.00 28.55
C ASP A 767 1.24 3.03 28.64
N HIS A 768 1.92 2.24 27.82
CA HIS A 768 3.39 2.28 27.71
C HIS A 768 3.81 3.47 26.82
N PRO A 769 4.55 4.47 27.35
CA PRO A 769 4.91 5.64 26.57
C PRO A 769 5.88 5.28 25.43
N ILE A 770 5.62 5.82 24.23
CA ILE A 770 6.53 5.69 23.09
C ILE A 770 7.23 7.03 22.89
N GLU A 771 8.45 7.16 23.39
CA GLU A 771 9.24 8.39 23.30
C GLU A 771 10.08 8.44 22.03
N ILE A 772 9.96 9.52 21.26
CA ILE A 772 10.84 9.83 20.13
C ILE A 772 11.67 11.04 20.52
N VAL A 773 12.97 10.82 20.73
CA VAL A 773 13.91 11.85 21.16
C VAL A 773 14.76 12.33 20.00
N HIS A 774 14.69 13.62 19.70
CA HIS A 774 15.53 14.30 18.72
C HIS A 774 16.24 15.48 19.37
N GLU A 775 17.57 15.54 19.25
CA GLU A 775 18.41 16.58 19.85
C GLU A 775 18.15 16.81 21.36
N GLY A 776 17.85 15.73 22.10
CA GLY A 776 17.57 15.77 23.54
C GLY A 776 16.13 16.18 23.91
N ASN A 777 15.26 16.43 22.95
CA ASN A 777 13.85 16.78 23.17
C ASN A 777 12.92 15.66 22.71
N ILE A 778 11.86 15.41 23.47
CA ILE A 778 10.75 14.55 23.02
C ILE A 778 9.92 15.34 22.00
N ILE A 779 9.77 14.80 20.78
CA ILE A 779 9.14 15.50 19.66
C ILE A 779 7.72 15.00 19.33
N ASN A 780 7.21 14.01 20.06
CA ASN A 780 5.87 13.44 19.88
C ASN A 780 5.06 13.43 21.19
N ASP A 781 3.74 13.22 21.09
CA ASP A 781 2.93 12.82 22.24
C ASP A 781 3.20 11.33 22.54
N VAL A 782 3.74 11.06 23.73
CA VAL A 782 4.22 9.73 24.13
C VAL A 782 3.08 8.75 24.41
N HIS A 783 1.90 9.25 24.80
CA HIS A 783 0.71 8.44 25.07
C HIS A 783 -0.27 8.45 23.89
N ASN A 784 -0.11 9.34 22.92
CA ASN A 784 -0.81 9.31 21.63
C ASN A 784 0.18 9.33 20.45
N PRO A 785 1.01 8.29 20.28
CA PRO A 785 2.12 8.30 19.32
C PRO A 785 1.68 8.18 17.85
N TYR A 786 0.37 8.06 17.57
CA TYR A 786 -0.14 7.90 16.21
C TYR A 786 0.12 9.13 15.32
N GLN A 787 0.73 8.91 14.16
CA GLN A 787 0.98 9.91 13.12
C GLN A 787 0.51 9.39 11.76
N GLY A 788 -0.65 9.90 11.30
CA GLY A 788 -1.33 9.42 10.10
C GLY A 788 -0.84 9.98 8.77
N HIS A 789 0.10 10.94 8.76
CA HIS A 789 0.60 11.58 7.53
C HIS A 789 2.13 11.53 7.44
N TYR A 790 2.65 11.02 6.33
CA TYR A 790 4.09 10.92 6.06
C TYR A 790 4.54 12.04 5.10
N ILE A 791 4.64 13.26 5.63
CA ILE A 791 5.04 14.49 4.90
C ILE A 791 5.93 15.39 5.77
N GLY A 792 6.60 16.36 5.16
CA GLY A 792 7.48 17.31 5.86
C GLY A 792 8.92 16.84 5.93
N ASP A 793 9.71 17.50 6.77
CA ASP A 793 11.13 17.22 6.96
C ASP A 793 11.37 15.79 7.48
N GLU A 794 12.60 15.32 7.26
CA GLU A 794 12.97 13.94 7.54
C GLU A 794 12.89 13.60 9.02
N ASP A 795 13.59 14.36 9.85
CA ASP A 795 13.91 13.96 11.22
C ASP A 795 12.78 14.25 12.21
N THR A 796 12.02 15.33 12.03
CA THR A 796 10.97 15.73 12.99
C THR A 796 9.57 15.32 12.57
N ARG A 797 9.37 14.90 11.31
CA ARG A 797 8.05 14.55 10.77
C ARG A 797 8.01 13.15 10.15
N ARG A 798 8.78 12.91 9.09
CA ARG A 798 8.71 11.65 8.33
C ARG A 798 9.20 10.45 9.13
N LYS A 799 10.40 10.52 9.72
CA LYS A 799 10.94 9.44 10.57
C LYS A 799 10.02 9.09 11.75
N PRO A 800 9.49 10.06 12.51
CA PRO A 800 8.47 9.78 13.53
C PRO A 800 7.19 9.12 13.00
N ALA A 801 6.74 9.45 11.79
CA ALA A 801 5.52 8.88 11.21
C ALA A 801 5.70 7.50 10.55
N TYR A 802 6.91 7.17 10.09
CA TYR A 802 7.18 6.04 9.18
C TYR A 802 6.66 4.69 9.68
N HIS A 803 6.78 4.44 10.98
CA HIS A 803 6.25 3.24 11.64
C HIS A 803 5.27 3.54 12.77
N ASN A 804 4.74 4.76 12.89
CA ASN A 804 3.78 5.10 13.96
C ASN A 804 2.43 5.57 13.44
N GLY A 805 1.99 5.08 12.28
CA GLY A 805 0.64 5.36 11.80
C GLY A 805 0.50 5.29 10.30
N THR A 806 1.60 5.51 9.57
CA THR A 806 1.75 5.19 8.15
C THR A 806 1.31 3.74 7.89
N ALA A 807 0.56 3.52 6.81
CA ALA A 807 0.07 2.21 6.40
C ALA A 807 1.02 1.55 5.40
N TRP A 808 1.31 0.27 5.61
CA TRP A 808 2.29 -0.50 4.85
C TRP A 808 1.61 -1.54 3.97
N SER A 809 2.09 -1.70 2.74
CA SER A 809 1.52 -2.63 1.76
C SER A 809 1.95 -4.08 1.99
N TRP A 810 3.18 -4.34 2.44
CA TRP A 810 3.72 -5.70 2.59
C TRP A 810 3.13 -6.56 3.73
N PRO A 811 2.77 -6.04 4.92
CA PRO A 811 2.20 -6.86 5.98
C PRO A 811 0.68 -7.07 5.81
N PHE A 812 0.02 -6.25 4.98
CA PHE A 812 -1.42 -6.32 4.73
C PHE A 812 -1.88 -7.69 4.17
N PRO A 813 -1.21 -8.29 3.16
CA PRO A 813 -1.52 -9.64 2.71
C PRO A 813 -1.50 -10.69 3.82
N SER A 814 -0.60 -10.56 4.81
CA SER A 814 -0.54 -11.49 5.93
C SER A 814 -1.80 -11.46 6.81
N PHE A 815 -2.52 -10.34 6.90
CA PHE A 815 -3.83 -10.29 7.57
C PHE A 815 -4.83 -11.23 6.89
N CYS A 816 -4.90 -11.17 5.55
CA CYS A 816 -5.80 -12.00 4.76
C CYS A 816 -5.43 -13.49 4.86
N GLU A 817 -4.12 -13.80 4.86
CA GLU A 817 -3.63 -15.16 5.09
C GLU A 817 -4.00 -15.67 6.49
N ALA A 818 -3.78 -14.86 7.54
CA ALA A 818 -4.12 -15.20 8.92
C ALA A 818 -5.62 -15.38 9.12
N TRP A 819 -6.45 -14.62 8.41
CA TRP A 819 -7.91 -14.78 8.41
C TRP A 819 -8.32 -16.19 7.97
N VAL A 820 -7.82 -16.65 6.83
CA VAL A 820 -8.13 -17.99 6.30
C VAL A 820 -7.54 -19.10 7.15
N LEU A 821 -6.33 -18.91 7.72
CA LEU A 821 -5.76 -19.85 8.69
C LEU A 821 -6.62 -19.98 9.95
N THR A 822 -7.30 -18.90 10.37
CA THR A 822 -8.09 -18.87 11.60
C THR A 822 -9.51 -19.38 11.40
N TYR A 823 -10.21 -18.91 10.37
CA TYR A 823 -11.62 -19.24 10.09
C TYR A 823 -11.81 -20.38 9.10
N GLY A 824 -10.73 -20.86 8.47
CA GLY A 824 -10.76 -21.98 7.54
C GLY A 824 -11.13 -21.58 6.10
N ARG A 825 -11.17 -22.59 5.22
CA ARG A 825 -11.29 -22.37 3.77
C ARG A 825 -12.57 -21.64 3.31
N GLY A 826 -13.66 -21.71 4.09
CA GLY A 826 -14.90 -21.00 3.78
C GLY A 826 -14.74 -19.48 3.76
N SER A 827 -13.77 -18.94 4.50
CA SER A 827 -13.51 -17.50 4.61
C SER A 827 -12.62 -16.92 3.49
N LYS A 828 -12.23 -17.74 2.49
CA LYS A 828 -11.36 -17.32 1.38
C LYS A 828 -11.91 -16.13 0.61
N GLU A 829 -13.22 -16.12 0.31
CA GLU A 829 -13.83 -15.02 -0.46
C GLU A 829 -13.80 -13.70 0.33
N THR A 830 -14.02 -13.73 1.65
CA THR A 830 -13.85 -12.56 2.51
C THR A 830 -12.41 -12.03 2.47
N ALA A 831 -11.44 -12.92 2.65
CA ALA A 831 -10.02 -12.56 2.64
C ALA A 831 -9.59 -11.99 1.28
N LEU A 832 -10.06 -12.58 0.18
CA LEU A 832 -9.83 -12.07 -1.17
C LEU A 832 -10.52 -10.73 -1.41
N ALA A 833 -11.70 -10.49 -0.82
CA ALA A 833 -12.37 -9.20 -0.92
C ALA A 833 -11.52 -8.09 -0.29
N TRP A 834 -10.94 -8.29 0.90
CA TRP A 834 -9.99 -7.31 1.44
C TRP A 834 -8.75 -7.19 0.55
N LEU A 835 -8.11 -8.32 0.21
CA LEU A 835 -6.89 -8.33 -0.60
C LEU A 835 -7.07 -7.63 -1.95
N SER A 836 -8.28 -7.62 -2.51
CA SER A 836 -8.63 -6.91 -3.76
C SER A 836 -8.31 -5.43 -3.75
N THR A 837 -8.30 -4.79 -2.57
CA THR A 837 -7.95 -3.38 -2.46
C THR A 837 -6.48 -3.11 -2.76
N GLY A 838 -5.59 -4.10 -2.56
CA GLY A 838 -4.20 -4.04 -3.01
C GLY A 838 -4.08 -4.06 -4.54
N ILE A 839 -4.95 -4.79 -5.23
CA ILE A 839 -4.96 -4.82 -6.71
C ILE A 839 -5.29 -3.44 -7.31
N ARG A 840 -6.12 -2.64 -6.63
CA ARG A 840 -6.44 -1.28 -7.08
C ARG A 840 -5.23 -0.35 -7.06
N LEU A 841 -4.21 -0.65 -6.26
CA LEU A 841 -2.98 0.13 -6.23
C LEU A 841 -2.17 -0.04 -7.53
N LEU A 842 -2.33 -1.16 -8.25
CA LEU A 842 -1.71 -1.37 -9.56
C LEU A 842 -2.21 -0.39 -10.65
N GLU A 843 -3.35 0.26 -10.40
CA GLU A 843 -3.99 1.23 -11.29
C GLU A 843 -3.79 2.68 -10.82
N ARG A 844 -2.95 2.94 -9.81
CA ARG A 844 -2.71 4.27 -9.22
C ARG A 844 -1.23 4.51 -9.00
N GLY A 845 -0.80 5.77 -9.02
CA GLY A 845 0.62 6.09 -8.84
C GLY A 845 1.49 5.44 -9.91
N CYS A 846 2.42 4.56 -9.51
CA CYS A 846 3.25 3.79 -10.44
C CYS A 846 2.47 2.59 -11.01
N LEU A 847 2.09 2.71 -12.29
CA LEU A 847 1.23 1.74 -12.95
C LEU A 847 1.86 0.35 -13.01
N GLY A 848 1.11 -0.67 -12.61
CA GLY A 848 1.57 -2.06 -12.54
C GLY A 848 2.35 -2.42 -11.28
N HIS A 849 2.55 -1.48 -10.35
CA HIS A 849 3.33 -1.69 -9.13
C HIS A 849 2.55 -1.36 -7.86
N ILE A 850 3.10 -1.77 -6.72
CA ILE A 850 2.56 -1.53 -5.38
C ILE A 850 3.47 -0.53 -4.67
N PRO A 851 2.91 0.54 -4.07
CA PRO A 851 3.70 1.48 -3.29
C PRO A 851 4.18 0.85 -1.98
N GLU A 852 5.25 1.41 -1.43
CA GLU A 852 5.81 1.02 -0.15
C GLU A 852 4.83 1.26 1.00
N ILE A 853 4.38 2.50 1.08
CA ILE A 853 3.56 3.01 2.16
C ILE A 853 2.46 3.93 1.63
N MET A 854 1.47 4.15 2.47
CA MET A 854 0.38 5.09 2.27
C MET A 854 0.18 5.89 3.56
N ASP A 855 -0.33 7.10 3.45
CA ASP A 855 -0.79 7.84 4.62
C ASP A 855 -1.79 6.98 5.42
N GLY A 856 -1.58 6.93 6.73
CA GLY A 856 -2.46 6.25 7.65
C GLY A 856 -3.86 6.85 7.62
N ASP A 857 -3.97 8.18 7.51
CA ASP A 857 -5.22 8.92 7.48
C ASP A 857 -5.75 9.11 6.05
N VAL A 858 -7.08 9.20 5.93
CA VAL A 858 -7.80 9.50 4.68
C VAL A 858 -7.23 10.79 4.03
N PRO A 859 -6.97 10.83 2.71
CA PRO A 859 -7.39 9.89 1.66
C PRO A 859 -6.45 8.71 1.41
N HIS A 860 -5.52 8.42 2.32
CA HIS A 860 -4.53 7.34 2.18
C HIS A 860 -3.65 7.51 0.92
N THR A 861 -3.10 8.71 0.74
CA THR A 861 -2.22 9.00 -0.40
C THR A 861 -1.01 8.05 -0.39
N PRO A 862 -0.66 7.40 -1.52
CA PRO A 862 0.60 6.66 -1.65
C PRO A 862 1.81 7.55 -1.35
N ARG A 863 2.74 7.02 -0.57
CA ARG A 863 3.98 7.67 -0.14
C ARG A 863 5.15 6.71 -0.32
N GLY A 864 6.34 7.15 0.08
CA GLY A 864 7.53 6.32 0.00
C GLY A 864 7.84 5.91 -1.44
N CYS A 865 8.49 4.76 -1.61
CA CYS A 865 8.77 4.21 -2.93
C CYS A 865 7.47 3.86 -3.66
N ASP A 866 7.32 4.33 -4.91
CA ASP A 866 6.08 4.08 -5.66
C ASP A 866 5.96 2.64 -6.17
N ALA A 867 7.11 1.98 -6.36
CA ALA A 867 7.20 0.57 -6.75
C ALA A 867 8.12 -0.16 -5.78
N GLN A 868 7.54 -1.07 -5.00
CA GLN A 868 8.22 -1.68 -3.86
C GLN A 868 8.10 -3.23 -3.90
N ALA A 869 9.25 -3.90 -3.86
CA ALA A 869 9.45 -5.32 -4.15
C ALA A 869 8.71 -6.24 -3.17
N TRP A 870 8.98 -6.14 -1.87
CA TRP A 870 8.33 -6.94 -0.83
C TRP A 870 6.80 -6.77 -0.79
N GLY A 871 6.28 -5.57 -1.05
CA GLY A 871 4.84 -5.31 -1.16
C GLY A 871 4.20 -6.07 -2.33
N ALA A 872 4.81 -5.98 -3.52
CA ALA A 872 4.36 -6.73 -4.70
C ALA A 872 4.47 -8.25 -4.50
N SER A 873 5.58 -8.71 -3.89
CA SER A 873 5.86 -10.11 -3.63
C SER A 873 4.85 -10.75 -2.67
N GLU A 874 4.59 -10.13 -1.52
CA GLU A 874 3.65 -10.67 -0.53
C GLU A 874 2.20 -10.63 -1.03
N LEU A 875 1.83 -9.59 -1.80
CA LEU A 875 0.52 -9.54 -2.45
C LEU A 875 0.34 -10.69 -3.44
N LEU A 876 1.33 -10.93 -4.32
CA LEU A 876 1.31 -12.06 -5.26
C LEU A 876 1.24 -13.40 -4.53
N ARG A 877 2.11 -13.61 -3.52
CA ARG A 877 2.22 -14.87 -2.78
C ARG A 877 0.89 -15.23 -2.11
N VAL A 878 0.27 -14.27 -1.41
CA VAL A 878 -1.00 -14.52 -0.73
C VAL A 878 -2.14 -14.63 -1.74
N TRP A 879 -2.16 -13.83 -2.80
CA TRP A 879 -3.17 -13.94 -3.84
C TRP A 879 -3.18 -15.36 -4.45
N HIS A 880 -2.01 -15.86 -4.86
CA HIS A 880 -1.86 -17.22 -5.39
C HIS A 880 -2.27 -18.30 -4.38
N LYS A 881 -2.02 -18.08 -3.07
CA LYS A 881 -2.43 -19.01 -2.01
C LYS A 881 -3.94 -19.06 -1.82
N LEU A 882 -4.61 -17.92 -1.97
CA LEU A 882 -6.03 -17.77 -1.68
C LEU A 882 -6.94 -18.02 -2.88
N SER A 883 -6.47 -17.74 -4.10
CA SER A 883 -7.17 -17.98 -5.36
C SER A 883 -7.11 -19.45 -5.80
#